data_AF-A0A0R2PDY9-F1
#
_entry.id   AF-A0A0R2PDY9-F1
#
_cell.length_a   1.000
_cell.length_b   1.000
_cell.length_c   1.000
_cell.angle_alpha   90.00
_cell.angle_beta   90.00
_cell.angle_gamma   90.00
#
_symmetry.space_group_name_H-M   'P 1'
#
loop_
_entity.id
_entity.type
_entity.pdbx_description
1 polymer ?
#
loop_
_entity_poly.entity_id
_entity_poly.type
_entity_poly.pdbx_seq_one_letter_code
_entity_poly.pdbx_strand_id
1 'polypeptide(L)'
;DRAWSFVYKAAAEIGELGDNTRAMRAAVSSDALLRLLISQPNARVSILGHTRWASVGIISEPNAHPVNSEEVGGNASAPYMLAALNGDVDNHADIKVRNALHIAEPITTDAKVIPTVVARKNAAGMSLVDAFRETVAEFEGSVAIAVASADQPHDIMLALRGSGQGLYVGIAEDRFIVASEPYGVVEETLHYVRMDGEALADPQNPSSRGQVIALSGAHAGSLEGIQLLAYDGTSIALSEAHVSVAEVTTRDIDRGEHKHFLSKEIAEAPHSFRKTLRGKIAERNGQLFASLDDSVLPAEIRAKLTAGSYRRIRVIGQGTAAIAGRSLAQLLRTMVDHRVQVDALPATELSGFQLQLDMTDTLIIAISQSGTTTDTNRTVDLARTRGASVLAIVNRRGSELAAKADGVLFTSDGRDVEMSVASTKAFYSQVAAGALLACAISEALGSGSHDERHQLLVALRTIPEAMSQVLLLRPQIAEVARQFAPARRYWTVVGNGFNAVAAEEVRIKLSELCYKSIACDITEDKKHIDLSCEPLIIVCATGLSDGTAADVAKEIAIYRAHKALPIVIAQEGEQRFDAAAAVILVPRVDPQVAFILSVMVGHLFGYEAALAIDALARPLRAAREVVEHAVERGGVGSQLLTKVRGEIGVPATRFFDALTTGSYDGNLEASTAVRVVTMLRNVIAADPLNAYQVDSGKVSTPEAVLDDLTSSLTRAIDELTRPVDAIKHQAKTVTVGISRSDEGLLDRPLVQELLNAGVSRDRLSYKALKVIADLDPAVASVAGYTRYAIEGDVEGNTATVNVIDRGGISRELTSRVDRNSTLVGTKHRVAIDRNVLVARGRRDNRTVIFVPETKGTETTGITLLHVLFHDRLPAATMKSVLQGYDDRYNRLVDWVTETEGSFREDRLAEVPVADLLILPISESANHWRTPQSGA
;
A
#
# COMPACT_ATOMS: atom_id res chain seq x y z
N ASP A 1 21.48 37.14 1.11
CA ASP A 1 20.21 37.21 0.34
C ASP A 1 19.03 37.20 1.28
N ARG A 2 17.91 37.85 0.94
CA ARG A 2 16.67 37.79 1.73
C ARG A 2 15.76 36.73 1.12
N ALA A 3 15.56 35.61 1.81
CA ALA A 3 14.62 34.58 1.42
C ALA A 3 13.26 34.79 2.12
N TRP A 4 12.19 34.38 1.44
CA TRP A 4 10.83 34.43 1.98
C TRP A 4 10.19 33.07 1.77
N SER A 5 9.54 32.54 2.81
CA SER A 5 8.81 31.27 2.75
C SER A 5 7.32 31.51 2.88
N PHE A 6 6.55 30.98 1.95
CA PHE A 6 5.08 31.04 1.94
C PHE A 6 4.54 29.61 1.98
N VAL A 7 3.60 29.35 2.89
CA VAL A 7 2.96 28.03 3.02
C VAL A 7 1.46 28.21 2.98
N TYR A 8 0.83 27.57 2.00
CA TYR A 8 -0.63 27.54 1.85
C TYR A 8 -1.08 26.10 2.02
N LYS A 9 -2.10 25.89 2.83
CA LYS A 9 -2.66 24.56 3.09
C LYS A 9 -4.17 24.61 2.93
N ALA A 10 -4.73 23.49 2.51
CA ALA A 10 -6.17 23.25 2.50
C ALA A 10 -6.40 21.78 2.83
N ALA A 11 -7.36 21.52 3.71
CA ALA A 11 -7.72 20.16 4.10
C ALA A 11 -9.25 20.05 4.22
N ALA A 12 -9.92 19.77 3.11
CA ALA A 12 -11.30 19.32 3.12
C ALA A 12 -11.34 17.78 3.10
N GLU A 13 -11.96 17.18 4.11
CA GLU A 13 -12.26 15.74 4.15
C GLU A 13 -13.36 15.36 3.14
N ILE A 14 -14.23 16.31 2.80
CA ILE A 14 -15.38 16.15 1.91
C ILE A 14 -15.27 17.14 0.75
N GLY A 15 -15.43 16.67 -0.47
CA GLY A 15 -15.45 17.51 -1.66
C GLY A 15 -15.37 16.71 -2.96
N GLU A 16 -15.41 17.40 -4.08
CA GLU A 16 -15.07 16.86 -5.39
C GLU A 16 -13.55 16.92 -5.62
N LEU A 17 -13.05 16.04 -6.48
CA LEU A 17 -11.64 16.05 -6.88
C LEU A 17 -11.24 17.46 -7.38
N GLY A 18 -10.18 18.00 -6.79
CA GLY A 18 -9.64 19.33 -7.11
C GLY A 18 -10.18 20.48 -6.28
N ASP A 19 -11.11 20.28 -5.33
CA ASP A 19 -11.57 21.34 -4.43
C ASP A 19 -10.44 21.96 -3.61
N ASN A 20 -9.64 21.14 -2.92
CA ASN A 20 -8.46 21.61 -2.17
C ASN A 20 -7.47 22.36 -3.09
N THR A 21 -7.25 21.86 -4.31
CA THR A 21 -6.38 22.53 -5.30
C THR A 21 -6.95 23.88 -5.74
N ARG A 22 -8.28 23.99 -5.94
CA ARG A 22 -8.94 25.27 -6.25
C ARG A 22 -8.80 26.26 -5.09
N ALA A 23 -9.02 25.82 -3.85
CA ALA A 23 -8.86 26.65 -2.67
C ALA A 23 -7.42 27.17 -2.54
N MET A 24 -6.41 26.28 -2.68
CA MET A 24 -5.01 26.68 -2.68
C MET A 24 -4.67 27.65 -3.83
N ARG A 25 -5.15 27.38 -5.06
CA ARG A 25 -4.93 28.29 -6.20
C ARG A 25 -5.55 29.66 -5.96
N ALA A 26 -6.73 29.74 -5.36
CA ALA A 26 -7.36 31.00 -5.01
C ALA A 26 -6.54 31.78 -3.97
N ALA A 27 -6.06 31.11 -2.91
CA ALA A 27 -5.23 31.71 -1.86
C ALA A 27 -3.88 32.22 -2.41
N VAL A 28 -3.16 31.38 -3.17
CA VAL A 28 -1.90 31.76 -3.83
C VAL A 28 -2.13 32.92 -4.80
N SER A 29 -3.20 32.83 -5.59
CA SER A 29 -3.51 33.89 -6.55
C SER A 29 -3.88 35.17 -5.83
N SER A 30 -4.58 35.18 -4.71
CA SER A 30 -5.01 36.43 -4.05
C SER A 30 -3.92 37.08 -3.17
N ASP A 31 -2.79 36.40 -2.93
CA ASP A 31 -1.71 36.93 -2.10
C ASP A 31 -0.94 38.06 -2.79
N ALA A 32 -1.17 39.29 -2.34
CA ALA A 32 -0.53 40.49 -2.88
C ALA A 32 0.97 40.57 -2.58
N LEU A 33 1.43 40.01 -1.46
CA LEU A 33 2.84 40.04 -1.07
C LEU A 33 3.66 39.06 -1.91
N LEU A 34 3.15 37.83 -2.09
CA LEU A 34 3.77 36.85 -2.98
C LEU A 34 3.91 37.43 -4.39
N ARG A 35 2.82 37.99 -4.95
CA ARG A 35 2.82 38.64 -6.27
C ARG A 35 3.89 39.74 -6.39
N LEU A 36 4.00 40.60 -5.37
CA LEU A 36 5.00 41.67 -5.36
C LEU A 36 6.43 41.12 -5.39
N LEU A 37 6.71 40.07 -4.62
CA LEU A 37 8.05 39.46 -4.54
C LEU A 37 8.43 38.71 -5.83
N ILE A 38 7.51 37.92 -6.40
CA ILE A 38 7.80 37.17 -7.63
C ILE A 38 7.86 38.05 -8.88
N SER A 39 7.28 39.27 -8.83
CA SER A 39 7.37 40.23 -9.94
C SER A 39 8.73 40.91 -10.09
N GLN A 40 9.67 40.67 -9.16
CA GLN A 40 11.02 41.22 -9.26
C GLN A 40 11.82 40.51 -10.37
N PRO A 41 12.62 41.22 -11.19
CA PRO A 41 13.30 40.64 -12.37
C PRO A 41 14.22 39.44 -12.10
N ASN A 42 14.78 39.35 -10.88
CA ASN A 42 15.70 38.29 -10.47
C ASN A 42 15.09 37.36 -9.41
N ALA A 43 13.76 37.38 -9.27
CA ALA A 43 13.08 36.48 -8.34
C ALA A 43 13.34 35.03 -8.74
N ARG A 44 13.84 34.23 -7.80
CA ARG A 44 13.96 32.78 -7.92
C ARG A 44 12.99 32.14 -6.96
N VAL A 45 12.33 31.08 -7.40
CA VAL A 45 11.29 30.40 -6.63
C VAL A 45 11.57 28.91 -6.64
N SER A 46 11.54 28.32 -5.44
CA SER A 46 11.49 26.88 -5.23
C SER A 46 10.10 26.53 -4.71
N ILE A 47 9.45 25.54 -5.32
CA ILE A 47 8.07 25.18 -5.01
C ILE A 47 8.07 23.74 -4.53
N LEU A 48 7.49 23.53 -3.34
CA LEU A 48 7.20 22.20 -2.82
C LEU A 48 5.68 22.07 -2.64
N GLY A 49 5.08 21.19 -3.43
CA GLY A 49 3.65 20.87 -3.37
C GLY A 49 3.43 19.42 -2.95
N HIS A 50 2.32 19.14 -2.26
CA HIS A 50 1.98 17.79 -1.84
C HIS A 50 0.47 17.58 -1.79
N THR A 51 0.04 16.37 -2.11
CA THR A 51 -1.32 15.89 -1.86
C THR A 51 -1.23 14.72 -0.88
N ARG A 52 -1.78 14.89 0.32
CA ARG A 52 -1.65 13.91 1.41
C ARG A 52 -2.81 12.93 1.44
N TRP A 53 -2.45 11.64 1.40
CA TRP A 53 -3.29 10.56 1.90
C TRP A 53 -2.83 10.21 3.31
N ALA A 54 -3.72 10.32 4.31
CA ALA A 54 -3.35 10.16 5.70
C ALA A 54 -3.18 8.68 6.08
N SER A 55 -1.95 8.26 6.37
CA SER A 55 -1.59 6.95 6.96
C SER A 55 -1.31 7.08 8.46
N VAL A 56 -0.50 8.07 8.85
CA VAL A 56 -0.19 8.42 10.26
C VAL A 56 -0.66 9.85 10.56
N GLY A 57 -1.57 10.00 11.54
CA GLY A 57 -2.12 11.29 11.96
C GLY A 57 -3.40 11.69 11.22
N ILE A 58 -4.33 12.36 11.91
CA ILE A 58 -5.68 12.69 11.39
C ILE A 58 -5.63 13.58 10.14
N ILE A 59 -6.72 13.58 9.36
CA ILE A 59 -6.91 14.51 8.25
C ILE A 59 -7.20 15.89 8.85
N SER A 60 -6.22 16.79 8.77
CA SER A 60 -6.34 18.16 9.28
C SER A 60 -5.34 19.06 8.55
N GLU A 61 -5.60 20.37 8.54
CA GLU A 61 -4.70 21.34 7.93
C GLU A 61 -3.29 21.34 8.58
N PRO A 62 -3.14 21.24 9.92
CA PRO A 62 -1.81 21.12 10.54
C PRO A 62 -1.00 19.91 10.05
N ASN A 63 -1.67 18.81 9.73
CA ASN A 63 -1.04 17.59 9.21
C ASN A 63 -0.85 17.59 7.68
N ALA A 64 -1.44 18.54 6.94
CA ALA A 64 -1.21 18.65 5.51
C ALA A 64 0.25 19.06 5.25
N HIS A 65 0.87 18.45 4.25
CA HIS A 65 2.24 18.78 3.86
C HIS A 65 2.25 20.03 2.94
N PRO A 66 3.35 20.80 2.91
CA PRO A 66 4.58 20.59 3.67
C PRO A 66 4.45 20.91 5.15
N VAL A 67 5.17 20.17 6.00
CA VAL A 67 5.34 20.47 7.44
C VAL A 67 6.65 21.22 7.65
N ASN A 68 6.70 22.12 8.64
CA ASN A 68 7.87 22.97 8.89
C ASN A 68 8.79 22.40 9.99
N SER A 69 9.95 23.00 10.25
CA SER A 69 10.92 22.59 11.28
C SER A 69 10.62 23.11 12.70
N GLU A 70 9.58 23.93 12.90
CA GLU A 70 9.35 24.61 14.19
C GLU A 70 8.94 23.66 15.32
N GLU A 71 9.42 23.92 16.52
CA GLU A 71 9.12 23.14 17.73
C GLU A 71 8.56 24.03 18.84
N VAL A 72 7.74 23.45 19.72
CA VAL A 72 7.25 24.13 20.92
C VAL A 72 8.43 24.42 21.85
N GLY A 73 8.71 25.70 22.08
CA GLY A 73 9.87 26.13 22.87
C GLY A 73 11.22 25.90 22.17
N GLY A 74 11.21 25.67 20.85
CA GLY A 74 12.41 25.43 20.05
C GLY A 74 13.31 26.66 19.89
N ASN A 75 14.54 26.43 19.43
CA ASN A 75 15.50 27.49 19.13
C ASN A 75 15.09 28.26 17.86
N ALA A 76 14.73 29.53 18.00
CA ALA A 76 14.38 30.42 16.88
C ALA A 76 15.55 30.67 15.88
N SER A 77 16.78 30.26 16.23
CA SER A 77 17.96 30.39 15.37
C SER A 77 18.20 29.16 14.46
N ALA A 78 17.41 28.08 14.61
CA ALA A 78 17.51 26.95 13.70
C ALA A 78 16.94 27.32 12.32
N PRO A 79 17.51 26.79 11.21
CA PRO A 79 17.00 27.05 9.87
C PRO A 79 15.52 26.70 9.74
N TYR A 80 14.77 27.58 9.09
CA TYR A 80 13.38 27.29 8.74
C TYR A 80 13.36 26.35 7.53
N MET A 81 12.90 25.12 7.74
CA MET A 81 12.84 24.08 6.71
C MET A 81 11.42 23.57 6.52
N LEU A 82 11.11 23.18 5.30
CA LEU A 82 9.86 22.56 4.89
C LEU A 82 10.13 21.16 4.38
N ALA A 83 9.27 20.21 4.73
CA ALA A 83 9.35 18.85 4.21
C ALA A 83 8.00 18.33 3.72
N ALA A 84 8.04 17.50 2.69
CA ALA A 84 6.93 16.66 2.26
C ALA A 84 7.38 15.20 2.20
N LEU A 85 6.46 14.29 2.51
CA LEU A 85 6.68 12.86 2.56
C LEU A 85 5.57 12.14 1.79
N ASN A 86 5.97 11.21 0.92
CA ASN A 86 5.15 10.08 0.49
C ASN A 86 5.68 8.81 1.15
N GLY A 87 4.77 7.97 1.64
CA GLY A 87 5.11 6.79 2.44
C GLY A 87 5.14 7.11 3.94
N ASP A 88 5.72 6.19 4.72
CA ASP A 88 5.66 6.20 6.18
C ASP A 88 7.07 6.09 6.78
N VAL A 89 7.34 6.92 7.80
CA VAL A 89 8.51 6.76 8.68
C VAL A 89 8.09 5.86 9.85
N ASP A 90 8.31 4.56 9.72
CA ASP A 90 7.85 3.54 10.67
C ASP A 90 8.38 3.78 12.09
N ASN A 91 9.62 4.24 12.20
CA ASN A 91 10.29 4.51 13.49
C ASN A 91 10.20 5.98 13.95
N HIS A 92 9.26 6.79 13.44
CA HIS A 92 9.16 8.22 13.78
C HIS A 92 9.00 8.49 15.29
N ALA A 93 8.31 7.60 16.02
CA ALA A 93 8.14 7.72 17.47
C ALA A 93 9.49 7.60 18.20
N ASP A 94 10.34 6.66 17.78
CA ASP A 94 11.68 6.49 18.33
C ASP A 94 12.59 7.68 17.98
N ILE A 95 12.50 8.17 16.74
CA ILE A 95 13.22 9.37 16.29
C ILE A 95 12.83 10.58 17.14
N LYS A 96 11.54 10.76 17.42
CA LYS A 96 11.01 11.84 18.26
C LYS A 96 11.60 11.78 19.68
N VAL A 97 11.64 10.60 20.28
CA VAL A 97 12.18 10.39 21.64
C VAL A 97 13.69 10.56 21.67
N ARG A 98 14.42 9.90 20.76
CA ARG A 98 15.89 9.93 20.68
C ARG A 98 16.42 11.34 20.50
N ASN A 99 15.74 12.15 19.69
CA ASN A 99 16.10 13.53 19.44
C ASN A 99 15.44 14.51 20.42
N ALA A 100 14.64 14.06 21.39
CA ALA A 100 13.89 14.93 22.31
C ALA A 100 13.14 16.06 21.58
N LEU A 101 12.32 15.69 20.59
CA LEU A 101 11.56 16.65 19.78
C LEU A 101 10.27 17.09 20.47
N HIS A 102 9.99 18.39 20.47
CA HIS A 102 8.80 18.97 21.07
C HIS A 102 7.81 19.44 19.98
N ILE A 103 7.00 18.51 19.49
CA ILE A 103 6.02 18.75 18.43
C ILE A 103 4.69 19.24 19.03
N ALA A 104 4.09 20.27 18.43
CA ALA A 104 2.78 20.79 18.82
C ALA A 104 1.68 19.73 18.68
N GLU A 105 0.77 19.66 19.66
CA GLU A 105 -0.24 18.62 19.78
C GLU A 105 -1.16 18.43 18.55
N PRO A 106 -1.59 19.48 17.82
CA PRO A 106 -2.37 19.30 16.60
C PRO A 106 -1.63 18.61 15.45
N ILE A 107 -0.29 18.53 15.49
CA ILE A 107 0.55 17.91 14.47
C ILE A 107 0.86 16.47 14.90
N THR A 108 0.20 15.52 14.25
CA THR A 108 0.28 14.08 14.55
C THR A 108 0.87 13.26 13.41
N THR A 109 1.29 13.89 12.31
CA THR A 109 1.98 13.21 11.20
C THR A 109 3.44 12.89 11.54
N ASP A 110 3.88 11.72 11.12
CA ASP A 110 5.25 11.23 11.14
C ASP A 110 6.22 12.15 10.38
N ALA A 111 5.80 12.74 9.24
CA ALA A 111 6.63 13.63 8.43
C ALA A 111 7.23 14.81 9.20
N LYS A 112 6.65 15.20 10.34
CA LYS A 112 7.14 16.32 11.16
C LYS A 112 8.53 16.08 11.75
N VAL A 113 8.95 14.82 11.94
CA VAL A 113 10.33 14.55 12.43
C VAL A 113 11.38 14.97 11.41
N ILE A 114 11.06 14.95 10.11
CA ILE A 114 11.99 15.17 9.01
C ILE A 114 12.61 16.58 9.05
N PRO A 115 11.85 17.68 8.84
CA PRO A 115 12.45 19.01 8.76
C PRO A 115 13.06 19.43 10.11
N THR A 116 12.53 18.89 11.22
CA THR A 116 12.98 19.20 12.58
C THR A 116 14.38 18.65 12.85
N VAL A 117 14.63 17.37 12.54
CA VAL A 117 15.96 16.76 12.76
C VAL A 117 16.99 17.31 11.77
N VAL A 118 16.61 17.53 10.51
CA VAL A 118 17.52 18.15 9.51
C VAL A 118 17.92 19.56 9.95
N ALA A 119 16.97 20.38 10.41
CA ALA A 119 17.27 21.73 10.89
C ALA A 119 18.22 21.72 12.09
N ARG A 120 18.06 20.79 13.03
CA ARG A 120 18.96 20.66 14.19
C ARG A 120 20.38 20.25 13.77
N LYS A 121 20.53 19.25 12.89
CA LYS A 121 21.86 18.83 12.39
C LYS A 121 22.55 19.96 11.62
N ASN A 122 21.80 20.69 10.81
CA ASN A 122 22.33 21.84 10.06
C ASN A 122 22.73 23.00 11.01
N ALA A 123 21.91 23.31 12.01
CA ALA A 123 22.25 24.29 13.05
C ALA A 123 23.48 23.88 13.89
N ALA A 124 23.76 22.58 14.01
CA ALA A 124 24.95 22.05 14.66
C ALA A 124 26.22 22.14 13.78
N GLY A 125 26.14 22.72 12.58
CA GLY A 125 27.28 22.98 11.70
C GLY A 125 27.47 22.00 10.54
N MET A 126 26.57 21.03 10.37
CA MET A 126 26.61 20.09 9.25
C MET A 126 26.11 20.75 7.95
N SER A 127 26.66 20.35 6.79
CA SER A 127 26.14 20.82 5.49
C SER A 127 24.67 20.43 5.31
N LEU A 128 23.90 21.16 4.50
CA LEU A 128 22.47 20.82 4.29
C LEU A 128 22.30 19.41 3.72
N VAL A 129 23.16 19.04 2.76
CA VAL A 129 23.16 17.73 2.11
C VAL A 129 23.45 16.62 3.11
N ASP A 130 24.48 16.78 3.94
CA ASP A 130 24.84 15.77 4.95
C ASP A 130 23.80 15.69 6.07
N ALA A 131 23.29 16.84 6.53
CA ALA A 131 22.24 16.90 7.55
C ALA A 131 20.99 16.18 7.08
N PHE A 132 20.62 16.36 5.81
CA PHE A 132 19.50 15.65 5.20
C PHE A 132 19.78 14.16 5.05
N ARG A 133 20.90 13.78 4.40
CA ARG A 133 21.29 12.38 4.15
C ARG A 133 21.35 11.56 5.43
N GLU A 134 22.04 12.05 6.45
CA GLU A 134 22.16 11.33 7.72
C GLU A 134 20.83 11.24 8.45
N THR A 135 19.96 12.24 8.34
CA THR A 135 18.62 12.18 8.93
C THR A 135 17.77 11.10 8.26
N VAL A 136 17.72 11.08 6.93
CA VAL A 136 16.90 10.09 6.22
C VAL A 136 17.45 8.67 6.36
N ALA A 137 18.75 8.51 6.58
CA ALA A 137 19.37 7.20 6.83
C ALA A 137 18.93 6.54 8.14
N GLU A 138 18.48 7.33 9.12
CA GLU A 138 17.93 6.82 10.37
C GLU A 138 16.48 6.30 10.23
N PHE A 139 15.80 6.62 9.13
CA PHE A 139 14.38 6.26 8.95
C PHE A 139 14.19 4.83 8.49
N GLU A 140 13.27 4.13 9.15
CA GLU A 140 12.74 2.84 8.73
C GLU A 140 11.43 3.05 7.97
N GLY A 141 11.16 2.21 6.98
CA GLY A 141 9.98 2.30 6.12
C GLY A 141 10.30 2.54 4.64
N SER A 142 9.25 2.70 3.84
CA SER A 142 9.35 3.09 2.42
C SER A 142 8.95 4.55 2.28
N VAL A 143 9.91 5.39 1.89
CA VAL A 143 9.75 6.85 1.92
C VAL A 143 10.25 7.50 0.63
N ALA A 144 9.52 8.50 0.15
CA ALA A 144 10.01 9.50 -0.79
C ALA A 144 9.85 10.88 -0.13
N ILE A 145 10.97 11.57 0.08
CA ILE A 145 11.05 12.77 0.90
C ILE A 145 11.58 13.92 0.03
N ALA A 146 11.00 15.10 0.21
CA ALA A 146 11.55 16.35 -0.31
C ALA A 146 11.68 17.37 0.82
N VAL A 147 12.84 18.04 0.92
CA VAL A 147 13.13 19.09 1.89
C VAL A 147 13.64 20.36 1.19
N ALA A 148 13.13 21.51 1.62
CA ALA A 148 13.58 22.82 1.20
C ALA A 148 13.92 23.68 2.43
N SER A 149 15.01 24.45 2.34
CA SER A 149 15.47 25.35 3.41
C SER A 149 15.29 26.81 3.00
N ALA A 150 14.76 27.64 3.90
CA ALA A 150 14.69 29.09 3.68
C ALA A 150 16.09 29.74 3.66
N ASP A 151 17.08 29.13 4.29
CA ASP A 151 18.46 29.65 4.35
C ASP A 151 19.24 29.33 3.06
N GLN A 152 18.84 28.27 2.35
CA GLN A 152 19.41 27.83 1.07
C GLN A 152 18.27 27.59 0.07
N PRO A 153 17.53 28.63 -0.34
CA PRO A 153 16.29 28.49 -1.10
C PRO A 153 16.50 28.01 -2.54
N HIS A 154 17.74 27.96 -3.01
CA HIS A 154 18.09 27.51 -4.36
C HIS A 154 18.23 26.00 -4.47
N ASP A 155 18.34 25.29 -3.34
CA ASP A 155 18.58 23.86 -3.33
C ASP A 155 17.38 23.10 -2.77
N ILE A 156 17.04 21.97 -3.39
CA ILE A 156 15.99 21.06 -2.94
C ILE A 156 16.61 19.69 -2.72
N MET A 157 16.43 19.14 -1.52
CA MET A 157 16.92 17.82 -1.16
C MET A 157 15.83 16.78 -1.36
N LEU A 158 16.16 15.66 -1.98
CA LEU A 158 15.25 14.56 -2.27
C LEU A 158 15.84 13.25 -1.76
N ALA A 159 15.02 12.36 -1.20
CA ALA A 159 15.45 11.02 -0.83
C ALA A 159 14.40 9.98 -1.22
N LEU A 160 14.85 8.80 -1.63
CA LEU A 160 14.01 7.64 -1.92
C LEU A 160 14.62 6.39 -1.27
N ARG A 161 13.81 5.69 -0.46
CA ARG A 161 14.13 4.39 0.13
C ARG A 161 12.92 3.47 0.04
N GLY A 162 13.17 2.21 -0.26
CA GLY A 162 12.11 1.24 -0.47
C GLY A 162 11.62 1.22 -1.92
N SER A 163 10.97 0.14 -2.32
CA SER A 163 10.32 0.01 -3.64
C SER A 163 8.88 0.52 -3.68
N GLY A 164 8.32 0.94 -2.54
CA GLY A 164 6.94 1.41 -2.47
C GLY A 164 6.73 2.76 -3.16
N GLN A 165 7.63 3.71 -2.97
CA GLN A 165 7.46 5.08 -3.44
C GLN A 165 8.20 5.34 -4.75
N GLY A 166 7.82 6.41 -5.46
CA GLY A 166 8.47 6.86 -6.68
C GLY A 166 8.90 8.32 -6.56
N LEU A 167 10.02 8.66 -7.19
CA LEU A 167 10.44 10.03 -7.38
C LEU A 167 11.17 10.20 -8.72
N TYR A 168 10.77 11.24 -9.45
CA TYR A 168 11.20 11.55 -10.80
C TYR A 168 11.62 13.01 -10.86
N VAL A 169 12.81 13.26 -11.41
CA VAL A 169 13.34 14.61 -11.65
C VAL A 169 13.27 14.89 -13.14
N GLY A 170 12.24 15.61 -13.56
CA GLY A 170 12.09 16.16 -14.91
C GLY A 170 13.11 17.27 -15.17
N ILE A 171 13.73 17.23 -16.33
CA ILE A 171 14.73 18.20 -16.80
C ILE A 171 14.07 19.05 -17.89
N ALA A 172 13.68 20.28 -17.55
CA ALA A 172 13.15 21.28 -18.48
C ALA A 172 14.25 22.31 -18.83
N GLU A 173 13.97 23.29 -19.68
CA GLU A 173 15.01 24.21 -20.18
C GLU A 173 15.71 25.01 -19.07
N ASP A 174 14.96 25.54 -18.11
CA ASP A 174 15.43 26.48 -17.08
C ASP A 174 15.06 26.07 -15.65
N ARG A 175 14.58 24.83 -15.46
CA ARG A 175 14.05 24.34 -14.18
C ARG A 175 14.11 22.82 -14.07
N PHE A 176 14.10 22.35 -12.82
CA PHE A 176 13.78 20.96 -12.51
C PHE A 176 12.33 20.87 -12.07
N ILE A 177 11.66 19.77 -12.44
CA ILE A 177 10.32 19.45 -11.95
C ILE A 177 10.38 18.12 -11.25
N VAL A 178 10.01 18.10 -9.98
CA VAL A 178 10.02 16.87 -9.18
C VAL A 178 8.59 16.39 -9.01
N ALA A 179 8.37 15.12 -9.32
CA ALA A 179 7.07 14.48 -9.14
C ALA A 179 7.25 13.05 -8.64
N SER A 180 6.24 12.52 -7.94
CA SER A 180 6.23 11.12 -7.52
C SER A 180 5.84 10.15 -8.65
N GLU A 181 5.39 10.67 -9.79
CA GLU A 181 5.09 9.91 -11.01
C GLU A 181 5.47 10.72 -12.26
N PRO A 182 5.79 10.06 -13.40
CA PRO A 182 6.13 10.73 -14.66
C PRO A 182 5.04 11.69 -15.15
N TYR A 183 3.77 11.43 -14.82
CA TYR A 183 2.66 12.29 -15.23
C TYR A 183 2.77 13.72 -14.69
N GLY A 184 3.47 13.91 -13.57
CA GLY A 184 3.72 15.23 -12.99
C GLY A 184 4.85 16.02 -13.67
N VAL A 185 5.63 15.40 -14.57
CA VAL A 185 6.71 16.09 -15.31
C VAL A 185 6.35 16.35 -16.78
N VAL A 186 5.53 15.50 -17.40
CA VAL A 186 5.27 15.50 -18.86
C VAL A 186 4.54 16.71 -19.41
N GLU A 187 3.99 17.58 -18.57
CA GLU A 187 3.44 18.87 -19.00
C GLU A 187 4.53 19.83 -19.50
N GLU A 188 5.73 19.74 -18.92
CA GLU A 188 6.82 20.69 -19.15
C GLU A 188 8.04 20.02 -19.80
N THR A 189 8.25 18.72 -19.57
CA THR A 189 9.33 17.96 -20.21
C THR A 189 9.06 16.46 -20.27
N LEU A 190 9.49 15.82 -21.36
CA LEU A 190 9.48 14.36 -21.46
C LEU A 190 10.73 13.72 -20.87
N HIS A 191 11.79 14.48 -20.59
CA HIS A 191 13.06 13.94 -20.11
C HIS A 191 13.12 13.97 -18.59
N TYR A 192 13.42 12.83 -17.98
CA TYR A 192 13.52 12.72 -16.53
C TYR A 192 14.56 11.71 -16.06
N VAL A 193 15.09 11.92 -14.86
CA VAL A 193 15.85 10.93 -14.10
C VAL A 193 14.92 10.28 -13.09
N ARG A 194 14.87 8.94 -13.06
CA ARG A 194 14.12 8.16 -12.07
C ARG A 194 15.05 7.76 -10.93
N MET A 195 14.62 8.01 -9.70
CA MET A 195 15.33 7.48 -8.52
C MET A 195 14.98 6.01 -8.27
N ASP A 196 15.93 5.28 -7.70
CA ASP A 196 15.80 3.88 -7.28
C ASP A 196 16.04 3.75 -5.77
N GLY A 197 14.98 3.41 -5.03
CA GLY A 197 15.00 3.28 -3.57
C GLY A 197 15.57 1.97 -3.04
N GLU A 198 15.83 0.99 -3.91
CA GLU A 198 16.44 -0.30 -3.56
C GLU A 198 17.86 -0.47 -4.12
N ALA A 199 18.30 0.43 -5.00
CA ALA A 199 19.66 0.40 -5.55
C ALA A 199 20.71 0.42 -4.44
N LEU A 200 21.71 -0.46 -4.58
CA LEU A 200 22.94 -0.46 -3.80
C LEU A 200 24.03 0.18 -4.63
N ALA A 201 24.64 1.26 -4.14
CA ALA A 201 25.83 1.81 -4.78
C ALA A 201 27.04 0.87 -4.61
N ASP A 202 27.08 0.12 -3.51
CA ASP A 202 28.03 -0.97 -3.29
C ASP A 202 27.26 -2.25 -2.88
N PRO A 203 27.27 -3.32 -3.70
CA PRO A 203 26.63 -4.60 -3.38
C PRO A 203 27.11 -5.25 -2.08
N GLN A 204 28.32 -4.91 -1.61
CA GLN A 204 28.88 -5.43 -0.35
C GLN A 204 28.52 -4.59 0.87
N ASN A 205 27.97 -3.39 0.66
CA ASN A 205 27.58 -2.49 1.73
C ASN A 205 26.06 -2.24 1.71
N PRO A 206 25.27 -3.00 2.50
CA PRO A 206 23.82 -2.81 2.60
C PRO A 206 23.40 -1.42 3.08
N SER A 207 24.29 -0.68 3.77
CA SER A 207 23.99 0.70 4.21
C SER A 207 23.95 1.72 3.06
N SER A 208 24.46 1.36 1.88
CA SER A 208 24.39 2.17 0.66
C SER A 208 22.99 2.19 0.02
N ARG A 209 22.04 1.40 0.53
CA ARG A 209 20.74 1.19 -0.10
C ARG A 209 19.90 2.48 -0.15
N GLY A 210 19.35 2.76 -1.32
CA GLY A 210 18.50 3.92 -1.59
C GLY A 210 19.30 5.09 -2.13
N GLN A 211 18.59 6.15 -2.50
CA GLN A 211 19.19 7.29 -3.19
C GLN A 211 18.79 8.62 -2.57
N VAL A 212 19.74 9.55 -2.57
CA VAL A 212 19.59 10.95 -2.15
C VAL A 212 20.02 11.84 -3.30
N ILE A 213 19.22 12.85 -3.64
CA ILE A 213 19.55 13.87 -4.63
C ILE A 213 19.58 15.24 -3.96
N ALA A 214 20.65 16.00 -4.21
CA ALA A 214 20.65 17.44 -4.01
C ALA A 214 20.48 18.13 -5.38
N LEU A 215 19.36 18.84 -5.56
CA LEU A 215 19.11 19.64 -6.75
C LEU A 215 19.57 21.07 -6.51
N SER A 216 20.34 21.63 -7.44
CA SER A 216 20.72 23.04 -7.41
C SER A 216 20.08 23.85 -8.53
N GLY A 217 19.26 24.82 -8.15
CA GLY A 217 18.63 25.76 -9.08
C GLY A 217 19.64 26.68 -9.82
N ALA A 218 20.90 26.71 -9.41
CA ALA A 218 21.95 27.42 -10.15
C ALA A 218 22.28 26.79 -11.51
N HIS A 219 22.08 25.48 -11.64
CA HIS A 219 22.33 24.69 -12.86
C HIS A 219 21.04 24.05 -13.38
N ALA A 220 19.92 24.73 -13.14
CA ALA A 220 18.59 24.29 -13.53
C ALA A 220 18.50 23.93 -15.01
N GLY A 221 17.89 22.79 -15.31
CA GLY A 221 17.72 22.28 -16.67
C GLY A 221 18.91 21.48 -17.23
N SER A 222 19.91 21.18 -16.40
CA SER A 222 21.06 20.35 -16.79
C SER A 222 21.36 19.26 -15.75
N LEU A 223 22.03 18.18 -16.17
CA LEU A 223 22.48 17.14 -15.23
C LEU A 223 23.52 17.65 -14.21
N GLU A 224 24.23 18.75 -14.51
CA GLU A 224 25.20 19.36 -13.58
C GLU A 224 24.53 19.87 -12.30
N GLY A 225 23.24 20.20 -12.35
CA GLY A 225 22.45 20.60 -11.19
C GLY A 225 21.92 19.45 -10.34
N ILE A 226 22.27 18.20 -10.66
CA ILE A 226 21.78 17.02 -9.95
C ILE A 226 22.97 16.28 -9.33
N GLN A 227 23.11 16.37 -8.02
CA GLN A 227 24.08 15.57 -7.26
C GLN A 227 23.37 14.33 -6.70
N LEU A 228 23.68 13.15 -7.23
CA LEU A 228 23.14 11.87 -6.77
C LEU A 228 24.12 11.17 -5.80
N LEU A 229 23.60 10.71 -4.67
CA LEU A 229 24.31 10.07 -3.58
C LEU A 229 23.58 8.81 -3.12
N ALA A 230 24.32 7.83 -2.62
CA ALA A 230 23.80 6.75 -1.79
C ALA A 230 23.59 7.21 -0.34
N TYR A 231 22.83 6.44 0.42
CA TYR A 231 22.56 6.73 1.83
C TYR A 231 23.82 6.75 2.71
N ASP A 232 24.84 5.96 2.37
CA ASP A 232 26.14 5.95 3.05
C ASP A 232 27.05 7.14 2.68
N GLY A 233 26.63 7.97 1.72
CA GLY A 233 27.38 9.14 1.24
C GLY A 233 28.19 8.89 -0.03
N THR A 234 28.19 7.67 -0.56
CA THR A 234 28.87 7.36 -1.83
C THR A 234 28.26 8.15 -2.99
N SER A 235 29.07 8.86 -3.76
CA SER A 235 28.58 9.59 -4.94
C SER A 235 28.29 8.64 -6.10
N ILE A 236 27.15 8.82 -6.75
CA ILE A 236 26.71 8.04 -7.90
C ILE A 236 26.80 8.93 -9.15
N ALA A 237 27.60 8.53 -10.13
CA ALA A 237 27.82 9.32 -11.33
C ALA A 237 26.59 9.30 -12.25
N LEU A 238 26.03 10.48 -12.53
CA LEU A 238 24.96 10.67 -13.52
C LEU A 238 25.53 10.93 -14.92
N SER A 239 24.78 10.49 -15.92
CA SER A 239 25.08 10.67 -17.34
C SER A 239 23.78 10.62 -18.15
N GLU A 240 23.85 10.96 -19.43
CA GLU A 240 22.70 10.88 -20.36
C GLU A 240 22.04 9.49 -20.40
N ALA A 241 22.77 8.42 -20.07
CA ALA A 241 22.21 7.07 -20.00
C ALA A 241 21.16 6.89 -18.89
N HIS A 242 21.13 7.77 -17.89
CA HIS A 242 20.17 7.77 -16.80
C HIS A 242 18.91 8.59 -17.13
N VAL A 243 18.92 9.36 -18.21
CA VAL A 243 17.79 10.18 -18.64
C VAL A 243 16.83 9.31 -19.45
N SER A 244 15.63 9.15 -18.93
CA SER A 244 14.52 8.46 -19.59
C SER A 244 13.63 9.45 -20.33
N VAL A 245 13.05 9.01 -21.45
CA VAL A 245 12.02 9.76 -22.18
C VAL A 245 10.66 9.19 -21.83
N ALA A 246 9.76 10.03 -21.33
CA ALA A 246 8.38 9.66 -21.04
C ALA A 246 7.63 9.32 -22.32
N GLU A 247 7.00 8.15 -22.33
CA GLU A 247 6.13 7.73 -23.44
C GLU A 247 4.67 8.16 -23.26
N VAL A 248 4.33 8.68 -22.08
CA VAL A 248 3.00 9.17 -21.72
C VAL A 248 2.96 10.68 -21.87
N THR A 249 1.81 11.20 -22.26
CA THR A 249 1.56 12.63 -22.48
C THR A 249 0.41 13.13 -21.61
N THR A 250 0.26 14.45 -21.50
CA THR A 250 -0.86 15.07 -20.78
C THR A 250 -2.22 14.69 -21.36
N ARG A 251 -2.31 14.29 -22.64
CA ARG A 251 -3.55 13.80 -23.27
C ARG A 251 -4.03 12.48 -22.70
N ASP A 252 -3.10 11.63 -22.24
CA ASP A 252 -3.43 10.31 -21.71
C ASP A 252 -4.08 10.39 -20.31
N ILE A 253 -3.86 11.51 -19.61
CA ILE A 253 -4.40 11.79 -18.26
C ILE A 253 -5.50 12.87 -18.26
N ASP A 254 -5.90 13.38 -19.42
CA ASP A 254 -6.99 14.34 -19.52
C ASP A 254 -8.33 13.68 -19.21
N ARG A 255 -9.17 14.35 -18.41
CA ARG A 255 -10.53 13.88 -18.08
C ARG A 255 -11.52 14.16 -19.23
N GLY A 256 -11.21 15.12 -20.10
CA GLY A 256 -12.09 15.58 -21.16
C GLY A 256 -13.46 16.04 -20.62
N GLU A 257 -14.53 15.74 -21.37
CA GLU A 257 -15.91 16.13 -21.05
C GLU A 257 -16.56 15.30 -19.92
N HIS A 258 -15.85 14.30 -19.39
CA HIS A 258 -16.39 13.43 -18.35
C HIS A 258 -16.37 14.12 -16.98
N LYS A 259 -17.43 13.92 -16.20
CA LYS A 259 -17.47 14.40 -14.80
C LYS A 259 -16.43 13.68 -13.93
N HIS A 260 -16.25 12.38 -14.16
CA HIS A 260 -15.35 11.53 -13.38
C HIS A 260 -14.43 10.71 -14.29
N PHE A 261 -13.17 10.50 -13.89
CA PHE A 261 -12.22 9.61 -14.58
C PHE A 261 -12.79 8.20 -14.69
N LEU A 262 -13.46 7.68 -13.65
CA LEU A 262 -14.12 6.36 -13.73
C LEU A 262 -15.05 6.26 -14.94
N SER A 263 -15.89 7.28 -15.15
CA SER A 263 -16.86 7.28 -16.26
C SER A 263 -16.20 7.39 -17.63
N LYS A 264 -15.06 8.11 -17.71
CA LYS A 264 -14.21 8.15 -18.91
C LYS A 264 -13.64 6.77 -19.20
N GLU A 265 -13.06 6.13 -18.19
CA GLU A 265 -12.35 4.87 -18.36
C GLU A 265 -13.29 3.70 -18.67
N ILE A 266 -14.51 3.68 -18.11
CA ILE A 266 -15.56 2.73 -18.53
C ILE A 266 -15.90 2.93 -20.01
N ALA A 267 -16.02 4.19 -20.46
CA ALA A 267 -16.32 4.52 -21.86
C ALA A 267 -15.16 4.17 -22.81
N GLU A 268 -13.91 4.26 -22.35
CA GLU A 268 -12.70 3.90 -23.11
C GLU A 268 -12.43 2.39 -23.14
N ALA A 269 -12.98 1.63 -22.19
CA ALA A 269 -12.73 0.19 -22.05
C ALA A 269 -12.90 -0.65 -23.34
N PRO A 270 -13.92 -0.44 -24.20
CA PRO A 270 -14.03 -1.17 -25.47
C PRO A 270 -12.81 -0.94 -26.39
N HIS A 271 -12.28 0.28 -26.41
CA HIS A 271 -11.11 0.63 -27.22
C HIS A 271 -9.83 0.04 -26.63
N SER A 272 -9.63 0.09 -25.31
CA SER A 272 -8.50 -0.54 -24.63
C SER A 272 -8.49 -2.06 -24.83
N PHE A 273 -9.66 -2.70 -24.79
CA PHE A 273 -9.81 -4.13 -25.12
C PHE A 273 -9.37 -4.40 -26.56
N ARG A 274 -9.87 -3.61 -27.53
CA ARG A 274 -9.50 -3.74 -28.95
C ARG A 274 -8.00 -3.52 -29.19
N LYS A 275 -7.40 -2.51 -28.55
CA LYS A 275 -5.95 -2.25 -28.61
C LYS A 275 -5.15 -3.44 -28.08
N THR A 276 -5.62 -4.08 -27.01
CA THR A 276 -4.98 -5.27 -26.45
C THR A 276 -4.91 -6.42 -27.45
N LEU A 277 -5.99 -6.65 -28.21
CA LEU A 277 -6.03 -7.69 -29.26
C LEU A 277 -5.21 -7.35 -30.51
N ARG A 278 -5.02 -6.06 -30.81
CA ARG A 278 -4.41 -5.59 -32.06
C ARG A 278 -2.99 -6.16 -32.23
N GLY A 279 -2.76 -6.79 -33.38
CA GLY A 279 -1.47 -7.40 -33.73
C GLY A 279 -1.18 -8.73 -33.04
N LYS A 280 -2.07 -9.22 -32.15
CA LYS A 280 -1.86 -10.44 -31.36
C LYS A 280 -2.75 -11.61 -31.78
N ILE A 281 -3.62 -11.41 -32.77
CA ILE A 281 -4.43 -12.46 -33.39
C ILE A 281 -4.09 -12.51 -34.87
N ALA A 282 -3.46 -13.60 -35.30
CA ALA A 282 -3.13 -13.86 -36.70
C ALA A 282 -4.06 -14.93 -37.27
N GLU A 283 -4.05 -15.07 -38.59
CA GLU A 283 -4.84 -16.04 -39.32
C GLU A 283 -3.95 -16.89 -40.22
N ARG A 284 -4.14 -18.20 -40.18
CA ARG A 284 -3.48 -19.17 -41.06
C ARG A 284 -4.50 -20.19 -41.53
N ASN A 285 -4.61 -20.37 -42.85
CA ASN A 285 -5.55 -21.32 -43.46
C ASN A 285 -7.01 -21.15 -43.01
N GLY A 286 -7.47 -19.90 -42.83
CA GLY A 286 -8.83 -19.61 -42.38
C GLY A 286 -9.08 -19.80 -40.89
N GLN A 287 -8.05 -20.16 -40.10
CA GLN A 287 -8.18 -20.29 -38.65
C GLN A 287 -7.31 -19.27 -37.91
N LEU A 288 -7.85 -18.79 -36.80
CA LEU A 288 -7.21 -17.79 -35.95
C LEU A 288 -6.31 -18.47 -34.91
N PHE A 289 -5.16 -17.86 -34.65
CA PHE A 289 -4.25 -18.27 -33.58
C PHE A 289 -3.68 -17.04 -32.86
N ALA A 290 -3.26 -17.24 -31.60
CA ALA A 290 -2.63 -16.19 -30.81
C ALA A 290 -1.19 -15.99 -31.28
N SER A 291 -0.88 -14.82 -31.82
CA SER A 291 0.45 -14.47 -32.32
C SER A 291 1.18 -13.65 -31.26
N LEU A 292 1.85 -14.33 -30.33
CA LEU A 292 2.67 -13.73 -29.28
C LEU A 292 4.15 -14.01 -29.57
N ASP A 293 4.95 -12.95 -29.64
CA ASP A 293 6.38 -13.02 -29.92
C ASP A 293 7.22 -13.47 -28.69
N ASP A 294 8.53 -13.59 -28.89
CA ASP A 294 9.46 -14.03 -27.86
C ASP A 294 9.59 -13.04 -26.68
N SER A 295 9.15 -11.79 -26.84
CA SER A 295 9.11 -10.84 -25.71
C SER A 295 7.97 -11.16 -24.74
N VAL A 296 6.92 -11.83 -25.22
CA VAL A 296 5.77 -12.27 -24.42
C VAL A 296 5.93 -13.70 -23.93
N LEU A 297 6.28 -14.63 -24.83
CA LEU A 297 6.48 -16.04 -24.52
C LEU A 297 7.85 -16.50 -25.03
N PRO A 298 8.92 -16.27 -24.24
CA PRO A 298 10.29 -16.57 -24.63
C PRO A 298 10.50 -18.03 -25.02
N ALA A 299 11.47 -18.26 -25.92
CA ALA A 299 11.81 -19.59 -26.42
C ALA A 299 12.12 -20.61 -25.30
N GLU A 300 12.77 -20.18 -24.21
CA GLU A 300 13.08 -21.07 -23.08
C GLU A 300 11.82 -21.53 -22.34
N ILE A 301 10.88 -20.61 -22.07
CA ILE A 301 9.61 -20.94 -21.41
C ILE A 301 8.78 -21.83 -22.34
N ARG A 302 8.74 -21.52 -23.63
CA ARG A 302 8.07 -22.34 -24.64
C ARG A 302 8.63 -23.76 -24.67
N ALA A 303 9.95 -23.91 -24.65
CA ALA A 303 10.61 -25.22 -24.63
C ALA A 303 10.27 -26.00 -23.36
N LYS A 304 10.27 -25.36 -22.19
CA LYS A 304 9.86 -25.97 -20.90
C LYS A 304 8.38 -26.38 -20.89
N LEU A 305 7.49 -25.59 -21.49
CA LEU A 305 6.08 -25.95 -21.69
C LEU A 305 5.96 -27.20 -22.58
N THR A 306 6.59 -27.20 -23.74
CA THR A 306 6.54 -28.34 -24.68
C THR A 306 7.16 -29.61 -24.10
N ALA A 307 8.23 -29.48 -23.30
CA ALA A 307 8.85 -30.60 -22.60
C ALA A 307 8.03 -31.12 -21.40
N GLY A 308 6.96 -30.41 -20.99
CA GLY A 308 6.17 -30.76 -19.81
C GLY A 308 6.91 -30.55 -18.49
N SER A 309 7.90 -29.66 -18.46
CA SER A 309 8.68 -29.33 -17.25
C SER A 309 7.82 -28.61 -16.21
N TYR A 310 6.86 -27.79 -16.65
CA TYR A 310 5.94 -27.12 -15.75
C TYR A 310 4.80 -28.04 -15.34
N ARG A 311 4.70 -28.30 -14.04
CA ARG A 311 3.58 -29.05 -13.43
C ARG A 311 2.52 -28.13 -12.84
N ARG A 312 2.89 -26.88 -12.56
CA ARG A 312 2.02 -25.88 -11.95
C ARG A 312 2.08 -24.57 -12.72
N ILE A 313 0.91 -24.01 -12.99
CA ILE A 313 0.73 -22.64 -13.44
C ILE A 313 -0.02 -21.89 -12.33
N ARG A 314 0.57 -20.80 -11.84
CA ARG A 314 0.00 -19.98 -10.77
C ARG A 314 -0.24 -18.57 -11.29
N VAL A 315 -1.51 -18.20 -11.44
CA VAL A 315 -1.91 -16.86 -11.81
C VAL A 315 -2.07 -16.04 -10.54
N ILE A 316 -1.34 -14.93 -10.43
CA ILE A 316 -1.34 -14.09 -9.24
C ILE A 316 -1.61 -12.63 -9.59
N GLY A 317 -2.20 -11.92 -8.63
CA GLY A 317 -2.45 -10.49 -8.68
C GLY A 317 -3.01 -10.03 -7.34
N GLN A 318 -3.51 -8.79 -7.28
CA GLN A 318 -4.26 -8.28 -6.13
C GLN A 318 -5.54 -7.58 -6.60
N GLY A 319 -6.60 -7.63 -5.78
CA GLY A 319 -7.89 -7.01 -6.07
C GLY A 319 -8.44 -7.39 -7.45
N THR A 320 -8.90 -6.40 -8.22
CA THR A 320 -9.42 -6.56 -9.59
C THR A 320 -8.47 -7.33 -10.52
N ALA A 321 -7.15 -7.18 -10.39
CA ALA A 321 -6.18 -7.92 -11.22
C ALA A 321 -6.16 -9.43 -10.90
N ALA A 322 -6.36 -9.80 -9.63
CA ALA A 322 -6.51 -11.21 -9.24
C ALA A 322 -7.80 -11.79 -9.83
N ILE A 323 -8.89 -11.02 -9.85
CA ILE A 323 -10.17 -11.45 -10.46
C ILE A 323 -10.03 -11.62 -11.98
N ALA A 324 -9.37 -10.69 -12.68
CA ALA A 324 -9.03 -10.87 -14.09
C ALA A 324 -8.20 -12.15 -14.31
N GLY A 325 -7.22 -12.41 -13.44
CA GLY A 325 -6.41 -13.63 -13.46
C GLY A 325 -7.20 -14.92 -13.26
N ARG A 326 -8.29 -14.89 -12.49
CA ARG A 326 -9.20 -16.05 -12.37
C ARG A 326 -9.87 -16.39 -13.69
N SER A 327 -10.23 -15.40 -14.51
CA SER A 327 -10.76 -15.67 -15.86
C SER A 327 -9.74 -16.40 -16.74
N LEU A 328 -8.47 -15.99 -16.69
CA LEU A 328 -7.36 -16.65 -17.38
C LEU A 328 -7.22 -18.10 -16.92
N ALA A 329 -7.12 -18.31 -15.60
CA ALA A 329 -6.97 -19.66 -15.04
C ALA A 329 -8.15 -20.55 -15.40
N GLN A 330 -9.38 -20.03 -15.36
CA GLN A 330 -10.59 -20.78 -15.71
C GLN A 330 -10.62 -21.13 -17.20
N LEU A 331 -10.29 -20.20 -18.10
CA LEU A 331 -10.14 -20.48 -19.54
C LEU A 331 -9.04 -21.50 -19.81
N LEU A 332 -7.87 -21.34 -19.19
CA LEU A 332 -6.75 -22.23 -19.42
C LEU A 332 -7.07 -23.66 -18.94
N ARG A 333 -7.77 -23.81 -17.80
CA ARG A 333 -8.23 -25.12 -17.29
C ARG A 333 -9.12 -25.88 -18.29
N THR A 334 -9.90 -25.20 -19.13
CA THR A 334 -10.71 -25.89 -20.14
C THR A 334 -9.88 -26.34 -21.34
N MET A 335 -8.67 -25.80 -21.51
CA MET A 335 -7.79 -26.04 -22.66
C MET A 335 -6.55 -26.89 -22.35
N VAL A 336 -6.31 -27.23 -21.08
CA VAL A 336 -5.18 -28.06 -20.64
C VAL A 336 -5.67 -29.38 -20.04
N ASP A 337 -4.84 -30.41 -20.12
CA ASP A 337 -5.12 -31.69 -19.49
C ASP A 337 -4.63 -31.74 -18.03
N HIS A 338 -4.94 -32.84 -17.33
CA HIS A 338 -4.66 -33.05 -15.92
C HIS A 338 -3.16 -33.07 -15.54
N ARG A 339 -2.23 -33.04 -16.50
CA ARG A 339 -0.77 -33.02 -16.22
C ARG A 339 -0.30 -31.69 -15.64
N VAL A 340 -1.06 -30.61 -15.84
CA VAL A 340 -0.73 -29.26 -15.37
C VAL A 340 -1.83 -28.75 -14.44
N GLN A 341 -1.45 -28.39 -13.21
CA GLN A 341 -2.36 -27.74 -12.27
C GLN A 341 -2.35 -26.24 -12.53
N VAL A 342 -3.49 -25.68 -12.87
CA VAL A 342 -3.66 -24.23 -13.07
C VAL A 342 -4.47 -23.68 -11.92
N ASP A 343 -3.94 -22.71 -11.19
CA ASP A 343 -4.64 -22.06 -10.08
C ASP A 343 -4.49 -20.54 -10.13
N ALA A 344 -5.51 -19.82 -9.67
CA ALA A 344 -5.49 -18.39 -9.49
C ALA A 344 -5.70 -18.06 -8.02
N LEU A 345 -4.86 -17.18 -7.47
CA LEU A 345 -4.91 -16.77 -6.07
C LEU A 345 -4.31 -15.38 -5.88
N PRO A 346 -4.67 -14.66 -4.80
CA PRO A 346 -3.96 -13.43 -4.43
C PRO A 346 -2.47 -13.68 -4.26
N ALA A 347 -1.63 -12.72 -4.66
CA ALA A 347 -0.17 -12.87 -4.58
C ALA A 347 0.32 -13.12 -3.14
N THR A 348 -0.35 -12.51 -2.16
CA THR A 348 -0.09 -12.70 -0.72
C THR A 348 -0.40 -14.09 -0.21
N GLU A 349 -1.39 -14.77 -0.79
CA GLU A 349 -1.72 -16.16 -0.43
C GLU A 349 -0.66 -17.13 -0.94
N LEU A 350 -0.11 -16.87 -2.13
CA LEU A 350 1.03 -17.63 -2.64
C LEU A 350 2.25 -17.48 -1.72
N SER A 351 2.66 -16.24 -1.44
CA SER A 351 3.84 -15.97 -0.60
C SER A 351 3.65 -16.41 0.84
N GLY A 352 2.45 -16.27 1.38
CA GLY A 352 2.13 -16.62 2.76
C GLY A 352 2.09 -18.12 3.02
N PHE A 353 1.60 -18.92 2.06
CA PHE A 353 1.17 -20.29 2.37
C PHE A 353 1.51 -21.35 1.32
N GLN A 354 1.80 -20.97 0.06
CA GLN A 354 1.95 -21.94 -1.03
C GLN A 354 3.33 -21.93 -1.71
N LEU A 355 4.25 -21.11 -1.23
CA LEU A 355 5.63 -21.04 -1.68
C LEU A 355 6.41 -22.31 -1.27
N GLN A 356 6.91 -23.07 -2.26
CA GLN A 356 7.73 -24.27 -2.04
C GLN A 356 9.23 -23.94 -2.07
N LEU A 357 10.10 -24.80 -1.53
CA LEU A 357 11.55 -24.57 -1.54
C LEU A 357 12.14 -24.60 -2.95
N ASP A 358 11.67 -25.53 -3.78
CA ASP A 358 11.99 -25.62 -5.21
C ASP A 358 10.72 -25.33 -6.00
N MET A 359 10.80 -24.37 -6.90
CA MET A 359 9.72 -23.93 -7.78
C MET A 359 10.11 -23.99 -9.27
N THR A 360 11.16 -24.74 -9.61
CA THR A 360 11.61 -24.91 -11.01
C THR A 360 10.56 -25.53 -11.93
N ASP A 361 9.58 -26.26 -11.36
CA ASP A 361 8.43 -26.84 -12.06
C ASP A 361 7.21 -25.91 -12.14
N THR A 362 7.35 -24.65 -11.73
CA THR A 362 6.25 -23.69 -11.59
C THR A 362 6.42 -22.50 -12.53
N LEU A 363 5.36 -22.23 -13.30
CA LEU A 363 5.21 -21.01 -14.09
C LEU A 363 4.26 -20.05 -13.37
N ILE A 364 4.72 -18.84 -13.08
CA ILE A 364 3.91 -17.77 -12.50
C ILE A 364 3.44 -16.84 -13.62
N ILE A 365 2.16 -16.48 -13.60
CA ILE A 365 1.58 -15.44 -14.43
C ILE A 365 1.16 -14.30 -13.49
N ALA A 366 1.97 -13.26 -13.40
CA ALA A 366 1.71 -12.11 -12.53
C ALA A 366 0.94 -11.02 -13.28
N ILE A 367 -0.19 -10.58 -12.74
CA ILE A 367 -1.06 -9.58 -13.35
C ILE A 367 -1.08 -8.33 -12.46
N SER A 368 -0.74 -7.17 -13.04
CA SER A 368 -0.81 -5.88 -12.35
C SER A 368 -1.03 -4.75 -13.34
N GLN A 369 -1.92 -3.80 -13.04
CA GLN A 369 -2.11 -2.62 -13.89
C GLN A 369 -0.86 -1.72 -13.85
N SER A 370 -0.40 -1.36 -12.65
CA SER A 370 0.73 -0.43 -12.47
C SER A 370 2.09 -1.09 -12.68
N GLY A 371 2.18 -2.41 -12.47
CA GLY A 371 3.44 -3.15 -12.41
C GLY A 371 4.32 -2.79 -11.21
N THR A 372 3.80 -2.01 -10.25
CA THR A 372 4.49 -1.56 -9.03
C THR A 372 3.80 -2.04 -7.75
N THR A 373 2.77 -2.88 -7.86
CA THR A 373 2.07 -3.45 -6.70
C THR A 373 3.06 -4.22 -5.82
N THR A 374 3.35 -3.70 -4.63
CA THR A 374 4.42 -4.20 -3.75
C THR A 374 4.26 -5.68 -3.42
N ASP A 375 3.05 -6.09 -3.01
CA ASP A 375 2.77 -7.49 -2.67
C ASP A 375 2.99 -8.43 -3.86
N THR A 376 2.59 -8.03 -5.07
CA THR A 376 2.79 -8.85 -6.28
C THR A 376 4.28 -8.93 -6.64
N ASN A 377 4.99 -7.80 -6.61
CA ASN A 377 6.43 -7.76 -6.89
C ASN A 377 7.23 -8.60 -5.90
N ARG A 378 6.93 -8.50 -4.59
CA ARG A 378 7.60 -9.29 -3.54
C ARG A 378 7.35 -10.78 -3.72
N THR A 379 6.11 -11.20 -3.98
CA THR A 379 5.81 -12.61 -4.25
C THR A 379 6.57 -13.14 -5.47
N VAL A 380 6.69 -12.32 -6.51
CA VAL A 380 7.48 -12.65 -7.70
C VAL A 380 8.96 -12.83 -7.37
N ASP A 381 9.56 -11.90 -6.61
CA ASP A 381 10.96 -12.03 -6.18
C ASP A 381 11.19 -13.33 -5.41
N LEU A 382 10.33 -13.61 -4.41
CA LEU A 382 10.42 -14.82 -3.60
C LEU A 382 10.30 -16.08 -4.44
N ALA A 383 9.36 -16.14 -5.38
CA ALA A 383 9.22 -17.32 -6.22
C ALA A 383 10.38 -17.50 -7.21
N ARG A 384 10.90 -16.41 -7.77
CA ARG A 384 12.07 -16.43 -8.68
C ARG A 384 13.32 -16.92 -7.99
N THR A 385 13.58 -16.47 -6.75
CA THR A 385 14.73 -16.96 -5.95
C THR A 385 14.67 -18.47 -5.71
N ARG A 386 13.51 -19.09 -5.87
CA ARG A 386 13.28 -20.53 -5.74
C ARG A 386 13.16 -21.26 -7.08
N GLY A 387 13.47 -20.59 -8.19
CA GLY A 387 13.54 -21.17 -9.53
C GLY A 387 12.28 -21.05 -10.39
N ALA A 388 11.22 -20.40 -9.92
CA ALA A 388 10.01 -20.19 -10.73
C ALA A 388 10.29 -19.30 -11.95
N SER A 389 9.70 -19.65 -13.10
CA SER A 389 9.67 -18.78 -14.28
C SER A 389 8.44 -17.86 -14.22
N VAL A 390 8.55 -16.65 -14.77
CA VAL A 390 7.55 -15.59 -14.60
C VAL A 390 7.17 -14.96 -15.93
N LEU A 391 5.88 -14.99 -16.24
CA LEU A 391 5.27 -14.14 -17.26
C LEU A 391 4.47 -13.04 -16.57
N ALA A 392 4.44 -11.84 -17.14
CA ALA A 392 3.68 -10.73 -16.61
C ALA A 392 2.63 -10.21 -17.60
N ILE A 393 1.45 -9.86 -17.11
CA ILE A 393 0.46 -9.04 -17.82
C ILE A 393 0.42 -7.68 -17.13
N VAL A 394 0.94 -6.65 -17.80
CA VAL A 394 1.06 -5.31 -17.24
C VAL A 394 0.64 -4.24 -18.21
N ASN A 395 0.19 -3.09 -17.70
CA ASN A 395 -0.12 -1.95 -18.55
C ASN A 395 1.04 -0.95 -18.66
N ARG A 396 1.88 -0.83 -17.64
CA ARG A 396 2.95 0.18 -17.63
C ARG A 396 4.28 -0.38 -18.13
N ARG A 397 4.79 0.17 -19.24
CA ARG A 397 6.16 -0.05 -19.72
C ARG A 397 7.17 0.48 -18.70
N GLY A 398 8.31 -0.20 -18.54
CA GLY A 398 9.35 0.18 -17.58
C GLY A 398 8.95 0.06 -16.10
N SER A 399 7.85 -0.64 -15.81
CA SER A 399 7.46 -0.98 -14.44
C SER A 399 8.40 -2.03 -13.83
N GLU A 400 8.44 -2.08 -12.50
CA GLU A 400 9.28 -3.02 -11.76
C GLU A 400 8.96 -4.49 -12.10
N LEU A 401 7.67 -4.83 -12.16
CA LEU A 401 7.23 -6.18 -12.52
C LEU A 401 7.61 -6.55 -13.96
N ALA A 402 7.57 -5.59 -14.89
CA ALA A 402 8.01 -5.81 -16.27
C ALA A 402 9.51 -6.11 -16.35
N ALA A 403 10.33 -5.47 -15.51
CA ALA A 403 11.77 -5.73 -15.46
C ALA A 403 12.12 -7.08 -14.83
N LYS A 404 11.28 -7.58 -13.91
CA LYS A 404 11.47 -8.84 -13.19
C LYS A 404 10.96 -10.07 -13.94
N ALA A 405 10.04 -9.91 -14.87
CA ALA A 405 9.43 -11.02 -15.60
C ALA A 405 10.33 -11.51 -16.75
N ASP A 406 10.27 -12.81 -17.05
CA ASP A 406 10.99 -13.40 -18.17
C ASP A 406 10.30 -13.10 -19.51
N GLY A 407 8.97 -12.92 -19.50
CA GLY A 407 8.18 -12.48 -20.65
C GLY A 407 7.03 -11.55 -20.22
N VAL A 408 6.70 -10.57 -21.06
CA VAL A 408 5.75 -9.50 -20.71
C VAL A 408 4.72 -9.29 -21.81
N LEU A 409 3.44 -9.46 -21.45
CA LEU A 409 2.30 -9.09 -22.29
C LEU A 409 1.74 -7.74 -21.87
N PHE A 410 1.98 -6.71 -22.69
CA PHE A 410 1.39 -5.40 -22.44
C PHE A 410 -0.09 -5.35 -22.81
N THR A 411 -0.91 -4.88 -21.87
CA THR A 411 -2.30 -4.50 -22.15
C THR A 411 -2.37 -3.20 -22.94
N SER A 412 -3.42 -3.04 -23.75
CA SER A 412 -3.59 -1.89 -24.65
C SER A 412 -2.35 -1.70 -25.53
N ASP A 413 -1.67 -0.55 -25.43
CA ASP A 413 -0.36 -0.24 -26.05
C ASP A 413 0.78 -0.10 -25.03
N GLY A 414 0.53 -0.37 -23.75
CA GLY A 414 1.49 -0.18 -22.67
C GLY A 414 1.58 1.26 -22.13
N ARG A 415 0.64 2.14 -22.54
CA ARG A 415 0.63 3.58 -22.21
C ARG A 415 -0.72 4.07 -21.67
N ASP A 416 -1.71 3.18 -21.59
CA ASP A 416 -3.11 3.54 -21.32
C ASP A 416 -3.33 3.82 -19.83
N VAL A 417 -3.07 5.05 -19.38
CA VAL A 417 -3.11 5.42 -17.96
C VAL A 417 -4.54 5.29 -17.40
N GLU A 418 -4.64 4.72 -16.20
CA GLU A 418 -5.87 4.67 -15.43
C GLU A 418 -5.70 5.58 -14.20
N MET A 419 -6.45 6.67 -14.19
CA MET A 419 -6.43 7.72 -13.16
C MET A 419 -7.46 7.45 -12.07
N SER A 420 -8.57 6.77 -12.38
CA SER A 420 -9.54 6.40 -11.35
C SER A 420 -8.94 5.38 -10.38
N VAL A 421 -9.29 5.51 -9.10
CA VAL A 421 -8.91 4.56 -8.07
C VAL A 421 -9.57 3.18 -8.35
N ALA A 422 -10.87 3.16 -8.65
CA ALA A 422 -11.52 1.91 -9.05
C ALA A 422 -11.05 1.49 -10.45
N SER A 423 -10.41 0.32 -10.55
CA SER A 423 -9.98 -0.25 -11.84
C SER A 423 -11.18 -0.58 -12.74
N THR A 424 -11.12 -0.20 -14.01
CA THR A 424 -12.16 -0.44 -15.02
C THR A 424 -11.54 -0.98 -16.32
N LYS A 425 -11.07 -0.12 -17.24
CA LYS A 425 -10.47 -0.52 -18.53
C LYS A 425 -9.30 -1.48 -18.40
N ALA A 426 -8.57 -1.41 -17.28
CA ALA A 426 -7.51 -2.36 -16.99
C ALA A 426 -8.02 -3.80 -16.83
N PHE A 427 -9.15 -4.02 -16.13
CA PHE A 427 -9.76 -5.34 -15.98
C PHE A 427 -10.08 -5.97 -17.34
N TYR A 428 -10.78 -5.24 -18.19
CA TYR A 428 -11.18 -5.71 -19.53
C TYR A 428 -9.98 -6.07 -20.39
N SER A 429 -8.95 -5.22 -20.36
CA SER A 429 -7.72 -5.45 -21.09
C SER A 429 -6.94 -6.65 -20.54
N GLN A 430 -6.92 -6.85 -19.23
CA GLN A 430 -6.31 -8.02 -18.58
C GLN A 430 -7.04 -9.31 -18.92
N VAL A 431 -8.38 -9.30 -19.02
CA VAL A 431 -9.17 -10.45 -19.48
C VAL A 431 -8.82 -10.79 -20.94
N ALA A 432 -8.75 -9.79 -21.82
CA ALA A 432 -8.34 -9.99 -23.22
C ALA A 432 -6.92 -10.57 -23.33
N ALA A 433 -5.97 -9.99 -22.62
CA ALA A 433 -4.58 -10.44 -22.57
C ALA A 433 -4.47 -11.86 -21.98
N GLY A 434 -5.22 -12.15 -20.93
CA GLY A 434 -5.27 -13.46 -20.30
C GLY A 434 -5.80 -14.53 -21.26
N ALA A 435 -6.84 -14.24 -22.02
CA ALA A 435 -7.36 -15.18 -23.02
C ALA A 435 -6.35 -15.47 -24.15
N LEU A 436 -5.65 -14.44 -24.65
CA LEU A 436 -4.56 -14.62 -25.64
C LEU A 436 -3.43 -15.49 -25.08
N LEU A 437 -3.00 -15.21 -23.85
CA LEU A 437 -1.94 -15.95 -23.20
C LEU A 437 -2.36 -17.40 -22.91
N ALA A 438 -3.62 -17.63 -22.52
CA ALA A 438 -4.16 -18.97 -22.32
C ALA A 438 -4.14 -19.80 -23.61
N CYS A 439 -4.52 -19.20 -24.76
CA CYS A 439 -4.40 -19.87 -26.06
C CYS A 439 -2.95 -20.23 -26.39
N ALA A 440 -2.00 -19.30 -26.20
CA ALA A 440 -0.59 -19.52 -26.51
C ALA A 440 0.06 -20.58 -25.60
N ILE A 441 -0.27 -20.60 -24.31
CA ILE A 441 0.21 -21.60 -23.36
C ILE A 441 -0.36 -22.98 -23.69
N SER A 442 -1.67 -23.07 -23.93
CA SER A 442 -2.33 -24.33 -24.33
C SER A 442 -1.71 -24.91 -25.62
N GLU A 443 -1.45 -24.05 -26.62
CA GLU A 443 -0.77 -24.44 -27.85
C GLU A 443 0.66 -24.94 -27.58
N ALA A 444 1.45 -24.23 -26.77
CA ALA A 444 2.82 -24.63 -26.43
C ALA A 444 2.91 -25.95 -25.63
N LEU A 445 1.90 -26.24 -24.81
CA LEU A 445 1.74 -27.52 -24.11
C LEU A 445 1.32 -28.67 -25.05
N GLY A 446 0.83 -28.36 -26.25
CA GLY A 446 0.25 -29.35 -27.16
C GLY A 446 -1.09 -29.92 -26.65
N SER A 447 -1.81 -29.17 -25.80
CA SER A 447 -3.11 -29.56 -25.22
C SER A 447 -4.23 -28.71 -25.81
N GLY A 448 -5.49 -29.18 -25.70
CA GLY A 448 -6.67 -28.48 -26.22
C GLY A 448 -6.76 -28.47 -27.75
N SER A 449 -7.96 -28.27 -28.29
CA SER A 449 -8.14 -28.26 -29.75
C SER A 449 -7.84 -26.90 -30.38
N HIS A 450 -7.36 -26.92 -31.61
CA HIS A 450 -7.15 -25.69 -32.39
C HIS A 450 -8.49 -25.00 -32.70
N ASP A 451 -9.58 -25.77 -32.89
CA ASP A 451 -10.92 -25.24 -33.13
C ASP A 451 -11.47 -24.48 -31.91
N GLU A 452 -11.29 -24.98 -30.69
CA GLU A 452 -11.70 -24.27 -29.46
C GLU A 452 -10.95 -22.94 -29.32
N ARG A 453 -9.63 -22.94 -29.52
CA ARG A 453 -8.82 -21.71 -29.52
C ARG A 453 -9.29 -20.73 -30.60
N HIS A 454 -9.53 -21.23 -31.81
CA HIS A 454 -10.03 -20.42 -32.91
C HIS A 454 -11.37 -19.75 -32.57
N GLN A 455 -12.34 -20.52 -32.04
CA GLN A 455 -13.66 -20.01 -31.64
C GLN A 455 -13.56 -18.95 -30.56
N LEU A 456 -12.71 -19.15 -29.54
CA LEU A 456 -12.46 -18.14 -28.50
C LEU A 456 -11.89 -16.84 -29.10
N LEU A 457 -10.92 -16.94 -30.02
CA LEU A 457 -10.33 -15.78 -30.67
C LEU A 457 -11.34 -15.03 -31.58
N VAL A 458 -12.24 -15.76 -32.25
CA VAL A 458 -13.37 -15.16 -33.00
C VAL A 458 -14.29 -14.42 -32.02
N ALA A 459 -14.66 -15.05 -30.91
CA ALA A 459 -15.53 -14.45 -29.91
C ALA A 459 -14.93 -13.16 -29.31
N LEU A 460 -13.65 -13.18 -28.93
CA LEU A 460 -12.95 -12.00 -28.40
C LEU A 460 -12.99 -10.80 -29.35
N ARG A 461 -12.90 -11.01 -30.67
CA ARG A 461 -12.99 -9.93 -31.67
C ARG A 461 -14.35 -9.22 -31.68
N THR A 462 -15.41 -9.88 -31.22
CA THR A 462 -16.78 -9.32 -31.18
C THR A 462 -17.05 -8.48 -29.93
N ILE A 463 -16.31 -8.72 -28.84
CA ILE A 463 -16.56 -8.10 -27.53
C ILE A 463 -16.49 -6.57 -27.54
N PRO A 464 -15.52 -5.89 -28.17
CA PRO A 464 -15.49 -4.43 -28.19
C PRO A 464 -16.77 -3.77 -28.72
N GLU A 465 -17.40 -4.38 -29.72
CA GLU A 465 -18.66 -3.85 -30.29
C GLU A 465 -19.82 -4.09 -29.31
N ALA A 466 -19.92 -5.29 -28.74
CA ALA A 466 -20.93 -5.60 -27.73
C ALA A 466 -20.80 -4.71 -26.48
N MET A 467 -19.58 -4.43 -26.03
CA MET A 467 -19.32 -3.48 -24.94
C MET A 467 -19.79 -2.07 -25.29
N SER A 468 -19.56 -1.63 -26.53
CA SER A 468 -20.02 -0.32 -27.01
C SER A 468 -21.55 -0.22 -27.00
N GLN A 469 -22.25 -1.31 -27.33
CA GLN A 469 -23.71 -1.38 -27.23
C GLN A 469 -24.19 -1.36 -25.77
N VAL A 470 -23.49 -2.00 -24.83
CA VAL A 470 -23.81 -1.93 -23.40
C VAL A 470 -23.66 -0.50 -22.86
N LEU A 471 -22.69 0.29 -23.33
CA LEU A 471 -22.57 1.71 -22.94
C LEU A 471 -23.83 2.52 -23.28
N LEU A 472 -24.50 2.20 -24.38
CA LEU A 472 -25.75 2.85 -24.79
C LEU A 472 -26.92 2.54 -23.82
N LEU A 473 -26.82 1.46 -23.04
CA LEU A 473 -27.80 1.08 -22.02
C LEU A 473 -27.66 1.87 -20.71
N ARG A 474 -26.64 2.73 -20.58
CA ARG A 474 -26.39 3.51 -19.36
C ARG A 474 -27.64 4.25 -18.83
N PRO A 475 -28.49 4.90 -19.65
CA PRO A 475 -29.71 5.55 -19.14
C PRO A 475 -30.69 4.57 -18.45
N GLN A 476 -30.86 3.37 -19.01
CA GLN A 476 -31.69 2.31 -18.41
C GLN A 476 -31.07 1.81 -17.11
N ILE A 477 -29.76 1.55 -17.11
CA ILE A 477 -29.02 1.11 -15.92
C ILE A 477 -29.11 2.16 -14.81
N ALA A 478 -28.99 3.44 -15.16
CA ALA A 478 -29.11 4.56 -14.23
C ALA A 478 -30.50 4.63 -13.59
N GLU A 479 -31.56 4.35 -14.35
CA GLU A 479 -32.91 4.33 -13.81
C GLU A 479 -33.10 3.20 -12.80
N VAL A 480 -32.65 1.99 -13.14
CA VAL A 480 -32.68 0.83 -12.23
C VAL A 480 -31.86 1.11 -10.96
N ALA A 481 -30.67 1.69 -11.09
CA ALA A 481 -29.81 2.03 -9.96
C ALA A 481 -30.48 3.08 -9.05
N ARG A 482 -30.99 4.19 -9.60
CA ARG A 482 -31.69 5.23 -8.84
C ARG A 482 -32.92 4.69 -8.11
N GLN A 483 -33.67 3.80 -8.74
CA GLN A 483 -34.90 3.27 -8.19
C GLN A 483 -34.65 2.31 -7.02
N PHE A 484 -33.65 1.42 -7.12
CA PHE A 484 -33.54 0.28 -6.21
C PHE A 484 -32.35 0.36 -5.23
N ALA A 485 -31.27 1.08 -5.55
CA ALA A 485 -30.07 1.11 -4.71
C ALA A 485 -30.21 1.95 -3.42
N PRO A 486 -30.73 3.20 -3.44
CA PRO A 486 -30.61 4.10 -2.28
C PRO A 486 -31.33 3.63 -1.02
N ALA A 487 -32.51 3.03 -1.16
CA ALA A 487 -33.35 2.56 -0.05
C ALA A 487 -32.96 1.16 0.49
N ARG A 488 -31.86 0.56 0.00
CA ARG A 488 -31.46 -0.81 0.37
C ARG A 488 -30.11 -0.81 1.06
N ARG A 489 -30.09 -1.38 2.28
CA ARG A 489 -28.89 -1.39 3.11
C ARG A 489 -27.89 -2.46 2.70
N TYR A 490 -28.34 -3.71 2.55
CA TYR A 490 -27.50 -4.88 2.28
C TYR A 490 -27.71 -5.41 0.87
N TRP A 491 -26.60 -5.66 0.15
CA TRP A 491 -26.62 -6.04 -1.26
C TRP A 491 -25.74 -7.29 -1.47
N THR A 492 -26.08 -8.06 -2.50
CA THR A 492 -25.31 -9.22 -2.97
C THR A 492 -25.09 -9.15 -4.46
N VAL A 493 -24.04 -9.80 -4.94
CA VAL A 493 -23.88 -10.18 -6.34
C VAL A 493 -23.77 -11.69 -6.45
N VAL A 494 -24.45 -12.31 -7.41
CA VAL A 494 -24.37 -13.75 -7.64
C VAL A 494 -24.06 -14.09 -9.08
N GLY A 495 -23.40 -15.23 -9.30
CA GLY A 495 -23.13 -15.74 -10.64
C GLY A 495 -22.54 -17.14 -10.64
N ASN A 496 -22.66 -17.83 -11.78
CA ASN A 496 -22.19 -19.21 -11.99
C ASN A 496 -21.06 -19.29 -13.01
N GLY A 497 -20.12 -20.22 -12.82
CA GLY A 497 -19.03 -20.44 -13.79
C GLY A 497 -18.27 -19.14 -14.07
N PHE A 498 -18.18 -18.72 -15.33
CA PHE A 498 -17.56 -17.43 -15.69
C PHE A 498 -18.30 -16.21 -15.12
N ASN A 499 -19.61 -16.30 -14.88
CA ASN A 499 -20.35 -15.24 -14.19
C ASN A 499 -19.97 -15.12 -12.71
N ALA A 500 -19.32 -16.12 -12.09
CA ALA A 500 -18.75 -15.95 -10.75
C ALA A 500 -17.57 -14.97 -10.77
N VAL A 501 -16.77 -14.97 -11.85
CA VAL A 501 -15.74 -13.93 -12.06
C VAL A 501 -16.39 -12.56 -12.20
N ALA A 502 -17.49 -12.47 -12.95
CA ALA A 502 -18.23 -11.22 -13.08
C ALA A 502 -18.78 -10.75 -11.74
N ALA A 503 -19.41 -11.64 -10.97
CA ALA A 503 -20.01 -11.33 -9.69
C ALA A 503 -18.97 -10.78 -8.70
N GLU A 504 -17.78 -11.37 -8.64
CA GLU A 504 -16.71 -10.92 -7.74
C GLU A 504 -16.12 -9.56 -8.12
N GLU A 505 -15.94 -9.29 -9.42
CA GLU A 505 -15.47 -7.97 -9.88
C GLU A 505 -16.53 -6.90 -9.64
N VAL A 506 -17.79 -7.19 -9.93
CA VAL A 506 -18.92 -6.28 -9.67
C VAL A 506 -19.05 -6.02 -8.17
N ARG A 507 -18.89 -7.03 -7.32
CA ARG A 507 -18.83 -6.87 -5.86
C ARG A 507 -17.75 -5.87 -5.45
N ILE A 508 -16.52 -6.00 -5.97
CA ILE A 508 -15.43 -5.06 -5.67
C ILE A 508 -15.83 -3.63 -6.05
N LYS A 509 -16.32 -3.41 -7.29
CA LYS A 509 -16.70 -2.06 -7.74
C LYS A 509 -17.82 -1.47 -6.92
N LEU A 510 -18.83 -2.25 -6.58
CA LEU A 510 -19.94 -1.76 -5.77
C LEU A 510 -19.48 -1.42 -4.34
N SER A 511 -18.59 -2.22 -3.75
CA SER A 511 -18.03 -1.91 -2.43
C SER A 511 -17.19 -0.64 -2.45
N GLU A 512 -16.36 -0.48 -3.48
CA GLU A 512 -15.53 0.70 -3.73
C GLU A 512 -16.33 1.97 -3.96
N LEU A 513 -17.39 1.91 -4.77
CA LEU A 513 -18.13 3.10 -5.18
C LEU A 513 -19.28 3.45 -4.23
N CYS A 514 -19.89 2.46 -3.59
CA CYS A 514 -21.09 2.66 -2.76
C CYS A 514 -20.82 2.60 -1.25
N TYR A 515 -19.59 2.27 -0.81
CA TYR A 515 -19.18 2.12 0.59
C TYR A 515 -20.06 1.16 1.37
N LYS A 516 -20.30 -0.01 0.77
CA LYS A 516 -21.07 -1.10 1.34
C LYS A 516 -20.23 -2.37 1.41
N SER A 517 -20.40 -3.13 2.48
CA SER A 517 -20.03 -4.54 2.45
C SER A 517 -21.02 -5.26 1.55
N ILE A 518 -20.52 -5.93 0.52
CA ILE A 518 -21.34 -6.62 -0.47
C ILE A 518 -20.88 -8.07 -0.51
N ALA A 519 -21.81 -8.98 -0.27
CA ALA A 519 -21.55 -10.40 -0.39
C ALA A 519 -21.48 -10.83 -1.86
N CYS A 520 -20.79 -11.93 -2.11
CA CYS A 520 -20.75 -12.54 -3.42
C CYS A 520 -20.83 -14.05 -3.27
N ASP A 521 -21.85 -14.64 -3.90
CA ASP A 521 -22.15 -16.06 -3.80
C ASP A 521 -22.28 -16.70 -5.18
N ILE A 522 -22.23 -18.03 -5.21
CA ILE A 522 -22.78 -18.79 -6.33
C ILE A 522 -24.31 -18.73 -6.22
N THR A 523 -25.00 -18.57 -7.36
CA THR A 523 -26.44 -18.33 -7.41
C THR A 523 -27.24 -19.34 -6.57
N GLU A 524 -27.03 -20.64 -6.75
CA GLU A 524 -27.78 -21.66 -6.03
C GLU A 524 -27.38 -21.74 -4.55
N ASP A 525 -26.17 -21.34 -4.19
CA ASP A 525 -25.65 -21.46 -2.82
C ASP A 525 -26.24 -20.38 -1.89
N LYS A 526 -26.70 -19.26 -2.45
CA LYS A 526 -27.29 -18.15 -1.68
C LYS A 526 -28.46 -18.59 -0.79
N LYS A 527 -29.29 -19.52 -1.25
CA LYS A 527 -30.42 -20.05 -0.45
C LYS A 527 -29.96 -20.85 0.79
N HIS A 528 -28.70 -21.28 0.83
CA HIS A 528 -28.11 -22.05 1.92
C HIS A 528 -27.37 -21.19 2.95
N ILE A 529 -27.12 -19.91 2.65
CA ILE A 529 -26.28 -19.02 3.47
C ILE A 529 -27.15 -17.94 4.15
N ASP A 530 -27.61 -16.94 3.39
CA ASP A 530 -28.10 -15.68 3.95
C ASP A 530 -29.20 -14.99 3.13
N LEU A 531 -29.99 -15.77 2.37
CA LEU A 531 -31.08 -15.26 1.52
C LEU A 531 -32.02 -14.24 2.19
N SER A 532 -32.19 -14.31 3.52
CA SER A 532 -33.04 -13.40 4.30
C SER A 532 -32.41 -12.04 4.64
N CYS A 533 -31.09 -11.89 4.52
CA CYS A 533 -30.36 -10.73 5.04
C CYS A 533 -30.07 -9.66 3.97
N GLU A 534 -30.19 -10.01 2.68
CA GLU A 534 -29.67 -9.20 1.58
C GLU A 534 -30.76 -8.89 0.54
N PRO A 535 -31.54 -7.80 0.73
CA PRO A 535 -32.74 -7.55 -0.05
C PRO A 535 -32.50 -7.09 -1.50
N LEU A 536 -31.28 -6.70 -1.89
CA LEU A 536 -30.94 -6.35 -3.27
C LEU A 536 -29.92 -7.35 -3.81
N ILE A 537 -30.28 -8.07 -4.88
CA ILE A 537 -29.43 -9.13 -5.44
C ILE A 537 -29.18 -8.82 -6.92
N ILE A 538 -27.93 -8.61 -7.30
CA ILE A 538 -27.52 -8.47 -8.70
C ILE A 538 -27.12 -9.85 -9.22
N VAL A 539 -27.80 -10.33 -10.26
CA VAL A 539 -27.62 -11.67 -10.82
C VAL A 539 -26.89 -11.57 -12.16
N CYS A 540 -25.66 -12.07 -12.22
CA CYS A 540 -24.88 -12.18 -13.45
C CYS A 540 -25.27 -13.48 -14.18
N ALA A 541 -26.07 -13.37 -15.24
CA ALA A 541 -26.67 -14.50 -15.96
C ALA A 541 -26.44 -14.45 -17.48
N THR A 542 -25.33 -13.87 -17.94
CA THR A 542 -24.99 -13.82 -19.37
C THR A 542 -24.34 -15.12 -19.85
N GLY A 543 -24.62 -15.55 -21.09
CA GLY A 543 -23.99 -16.75 -21.67
C GLY A 543 -24.43 -18.08 -21.06
N LEU A 544 -25.50 -18.11 -20.27
CA LEU A 544 -25.99 -19.37 -19.68
C LEU A 544 -26.62 -20.28 -20.75
N SER A 545 -26.30 -21.57 -20.68
CA SER A 545 -26.98 -22.60 -21.48
C SER A 545 -28.39 -22.87 -20.97
N ASP A 546 -29.26 -23.48 -21.80
CA ASP A 546 -30.69 -23.66 -21.50
C ASP A 546 -30.99 -24.31 -20.13
N GLY A 547 -30.25 -25.35 -19.73
CA GLY A 547 -30.43 -25.99 -18.42
C GLY A 547 -30.09 -25.06 -17.26
N THR A 548 -28.88 -24.49 -17.26
CA THR A 548 -28.42 -23.56 -16.22
C THR A 548 -29.26 -22.28 -16.16
N ALA A 549 -29.72 -21.76 -17.30
CA ALA A 549 -30.59 -20.60 -17.35
C ALA A 549 -31.94 -20.87 -16.67
N ALA A 550 -32.51 -22.07 -16.86
CA ALA A 550 -33.74 -22.48 -16.18
C ALA A 550 -33.55 -22.62 -14.67
N ASP A 551 -32.40 -23.17 -14.23
CA ASP A 551 -32.06 -23.28 -12.81
C ASP A 551 -31.91 -21.89 -12.17
N VAL A 552 -31.17 -20.98 -12.80
CA VAL A 552 -31.01 -19.60 -12.33
C VAL A 552 -32.35 -18.86 -12.28
N ALA A 553 -33.23 -19.05 -13.27
CA ALA A 553 -34.57 -18.45 -13.27
C ALA A 553 -35.42 -18.93 -12.09
N LYS A 554 -35.32 -20.21 -11.75
CA LYS A 554 -35.97 -20.77 -10.56
C LYS A 554 -35.41 -20.16 -9.27
N GLU A 555 -34.11 -19.97 -9.16
CA GLU A 555 -33.50 -19.31 -8.00
C GLU A 555 -33.94 -17.85 -7.86
N ILE A 556 -34.03 -17.11 -8.96
CA ILE A 556 -34.56 -15.73 -8.98
C ILE A 556 -36.01 -15.69 -8.45
N ALA A 557 -36.84 -16.66 -8.85
CA ALA A 557 -38.21 -16.77 -8.32
C ALA A 557 -38.23 -17.05 -6.81
N ILE A 558 -37.31 -17.88 -6.30
CA ILE A 558 -37.14 -18.13 -4.88
C ILE A 558 -36.73 -16.83 -4.16
N TYR A 559 -35.75 -16.10 -4.70
CA TYR A 559 -35.31 -14.83 -4.11
C TYR A 559 -36.48 -13.85 -3.97
N ARG A 560 -37.27 -13.72 -5.04
CA ARG A 560 -38.46 -12.84 -5.06
C ARG A 560 -39.51 -13.28 -4.06
N ALA A 561 -39.77 -14.59 -3.94
CA ALA A 561 -40.73 -15.14 -2.97
C ALA A 561 -40.31 -14.83 -1.52
N HIS A 562 -39.00 -14.75 -1.25
CA HIS A 562 -38.43 -14.35 0.04
C HIS A 562 -38.24 -12.83 0.19
N LYS A 563 -38.95 -12.03 -0.62
CA LYS A 563 -38.98 -10.55 -0.59
C LYS A 563 -37.65 -9.87 -0.97
N ALA A 564 -36.71 -10.59 -1.56
CA ALA A 564 -35.56 -9.96 -2.19
C ALA A 564 -35.94 -9.29 -3.52
N LEU A 565 -35.04 -8.45 -4.00
CA LEU A 565 -35.17 -7.66 -5.23
C LEU A 565 -34.04 -8.07 -6.19
N PRO A 566 -34.28 -9.10 -7.01
CA PRO A 566 -33.31 -9.52 -8.01
C PRO A 566 -33.29 -8.55 -9.21
N ILE A 567 -32.10 -8.04 -9.55
CA ILE A 567 -31.79 -7.34 -10.80
C ILE A 567 -30.94 -8.29 -11.64
N VAL A 568 -31.45 -8.69 -12.79
CA VAL A 568 -30.81 -9.74 -13.61
C VAL A 568 -30.15 -9.13 -14.83
N ILE A 569 -28.90 -9.53 -15.08
CA ILE A 569 -28.17 -9.17 -16.29
C ILE A 569 -28.14 -10.41 -17.19
N ALA A 570 -28.82 -10.33 -18.33
CA ALA A 570 -29.03 -11.46 -19.22
C ALA A 570 -28.81 -11.06 -20.69
N GLN A 571 -28.70 -12.04 -21.59
CA GLN A 571 -28.56 -11.74 -23.01
C GLN A 571 -29.92 -11.49 -23.67
N GLU A 572 -29.92 -10.70 -24.74
CA GLU A 572 -31.08 -10.51 -25.62
C GLU A 572 -31.71 -11.84 -26.04
N GLY A 573 -33.04 -11.87 -26.03
CA GLY A 573 -33.84 -13.06 -26.32
C GLY A 573 -34.20 -13.91 -25.09
N GLU A 574 -33.60 -13.65 -23.93
CA GLU A 574 -33.99 -14.31 -22.68
C GLU A 574 -35.31 -13.78 -22.14
N GLN A 575 -36.19 -14.68 -21.71
CA GLN A 575 -37.55 -14.38 -21.24
C GLN A 575 -37.90 -15.09 -19.92
N ARG A 576 -37.01 -15.94 -19.40
CA ARG A 576 -37.26 -16.79 -18.22
C ARG A 576 -37.15 -16.03 -16.90
N PHE A 577 -36.63 -14.80 -16.90
CA PHE A 577 -36.35 -14.01 -15.69
C PHE A 577 -37.47 -13.02 -15.34
N ASP A 578 -38.72 -13.41 -15.55
CA ASP A 578 -39.93 -12.59 -15.29
C ASP A 578 -40.13 -12.24 -13.80
N ALA A 579 -39.65 -13.10 -12.90
CA ALA A 579 -39.66 -12.86 -11.45
C ALA A 579 -38.67 -11.76 -10.98
N ALA A 580 -37.78 -11.30 -11.87
CA ALA A 580 -36.85 -10.22 -11.58
C ALA A 580 -37.57 -8.89 -11.39
N ALA A 581 -37.04 -8.03 -10.51
CA ALA A 581 -37.53 -6.65 -10.39
C ALA A 581 -37.11 -5.79 -11.59
N ALA A 582 -35.97 -6.11 -12.19
CA ALA A 582 -35.51 -5.54 -13.46
C ALA A 582 -34.63 -6.56 -14.19
N VAL A 583 -34.71 -6.55 -15.53
CA VAL A 583 -33.81 -7.31 -16.40
C VAL A 583 -33.08 -6.35 -17.32
N ILE A 584 -31.75 -6.40 -17.32
CA ILE A 584 -30.89 -5.64 -18.22
C ILE A 584 -30.41 -6.60 -19.30
N LEU A 585 -30.94 -6.43 -20.51
CA LEU A 585 -30.61 -7.26 -21.67
C LEU A 585 -29.39 -6.70 -22.39
N VAL A 586 -28.32 -7.49 -22.47
CA VAL A 586 -27.09 -7.16 -23.20
C VAL A 586 -27.00 -7.95 -24.51
N PRO A 587 -26.20 -7.50 -25.49
CA PRO A 587 -26.08 -8.18 -26.77
C PRO A 587 -25.68 -9.66 -26.66
N ARG A 588 -26.13 -10.46 -27.63
CA ARG A 588 -25.76 -11.87 -27.71
C ARG A 588 -24.32 -12.02 -28.23
N VAL A 589 -23.50 -12.70 -27.44
CA VAL A 589 -22.09 -13.06 -27.69
C VAL A 589 -21.83 -14.48 -27.21
N ASP A 590 -20.66 -15.04 -27.55
CA ASP A 590 -20.27 -16.40 -27.16
C ASP A 590 -20.26 -16.59 -25.62
N PRO A 591 -20.80 -17.71 -25.10
CA PRO A 591 -20.85 -18.02 -23.67
C PRO A 591 -19.53 -17.88 -22.91
N GLN A 592 -18.38 -18.20 -23.54
CA GLN A 592 -17.07 -18.18 -22.88
C GLN A 592 -16.61 -16.76 -22.51
N VAL A 593 -17.16 -15.73 -23.16
CA VAL A 593 -16.78 -14.33 -22.99
C VAL A 593 -17.96 -13.43 -22.59
N ALA A 594 -19.19 -13.98 -22.53
CA ALA A 594 -20.39 -13.21 -22.22
C ALA A 594 -20.36 -12.52 -20.86
N PHE A 595 -19.71 -13.13 -19.86
CA PHE A 595 -19.56 -12.58 -18.51
C PHE A 595 -18.95 -11.16 -18.49
N ILE A 596 -18.15 -10.82 -19.50
CA ILE A 596 -17.54 -9.48 -19.66
C ILE A 596 -18.63 -8.40 -19.72
N LEU A 597 -19.76 -8.70 -20.36
CA LEU A 597 -20.89 -7.77 -20.47
C LEU A 597 -21.62 -7.62 -19.12
N SER A 598 -21.71 -8.68 -18.32
CA SER A 598 -22.20 -8.59 -16.94
C SER A 598 -21.34 -7.67 -16.08
N VAL A 599 -20.01 -7.76 -16.20
CA VAL A 599 -19.09 -6.84 -15.50
C VAL A 599 -19.36 -5.40 -15.91
N MET A 600 -19.52 -5.13 -17.22
CA MET A 600 -19.75 -3.79 -17.74
C MET A 600 -21.07 -3.17 -17.26
N VAL A 601 -22.14 -3.95 -17.24
CA VAL A 601 -23.40 -3.50 -16.63
C VAL A 601 -23.19 -3.22 -15.14
N GLY A 602 -22.48 -4.08 -14.41
CA GLY A 602 -22.21 -3.88 -12.98
C GLY A 602 -21.33 -2.65 -12.68
N HIS A 603 -20.32 -2.36 -13.51
CA HIS A 603 -19.51 -1.13 -13.43
C HIS A 603 -20.36 0.13 -13.62
N LEU A 604 -21.22 0.13 -14.64
CA LEU A 604 -22.17 1.24 -14.89
C LEU A 604 -23.20 1.36 -13.76
N PHE A 605 -23.74 0.24 -13.28
CA PHE A 605 -24.69 0.23 -12.17
C PHE A 605 -24.05 0.78 -10.90
N GLY A 606 -22.83 0.37 -10.56
CA GLY A 606 -22.12 0.87 -9.38
C GLY A 606 -21.83 2.36 -9.44
N TYR A 607 -21.44 2.86 -10.62
CA TYR A 607 -21.28 4.30 -10.83
C TYR A 607 -22.59 5.07 -10.62
N GLU A 608 -23.68 4.63 -11.25
CA GLU A 608 -24.98 5.31 -11.14
C GLU A 608 -25.60 5.17 -9.74
N ALA A 609 -25.38 4.04 -9.07
CA ALA A 609 -25.80 3.83 -7.69
C ALA A 609 -25.05 4.77 -6.73
N ALA A 610 -23.74 4.94 -6.91
CA ALA A 610 -22.95 5.90 -6.14
C ALA A 610 -23.46 7.34 -6.34
N LEU A 611 -23.76 7.74 -7.57
CA LEU A 611 -24.35 9.05 -7.86
C LEU A 611 -25.74 9.22 -7.24
N ALA A 612 -26.57 8.18 -7.26
CA ALA A 612 -27.89 8.20 -6.66
C ALA A 612 -27.82 8.36 -5.13
N ILE A 613 -26.87 7.68 -4.48
CA ILE A 613 -26.62 7.81 -3.05
C ILE A 613 -26.06 9.19 -2.71
N ASP A 614 -25.07 9.70 -3.46
CA ASP A 614 -24.51 11.04 -3.24
C ASP A 614 -25.57 12.14 -3.38
N ALA A 615 -26.50 11.98 -4.33
CA ALA A 615 -27.59 12.92 -4.54
C ALA A 615 -28.50 13.08 -3.30
N LEU A 616 -28.58 12.08 -2.42
CA LEU A 616 -29.31 12.18 -1.15
C LEU A 616 -28.69 13.21 -0.20
N ALA A 617 -27.40 13.53 -0.33
CA ALA A 617 -26.76 14.55 0.49
C ALA A 617 -27.15 16.00 0.10
N ARG A 618 -27.75 16.22 -1.09
CA ARG A 618 -28.01 17.57 -1.61
C ARG A 618 -28.85 18.46 -0.69
N PRO A 619 -29.98 18.00 -0.10
CA PRO A 619 -30.73 18.83 0.84
C PRO A 619 -29.90 19.21 2.07
N LEU A 620 -29.03 18.33 2.53
CA LEU A 620 -28.17 18.57 3.70
C LEU A 620 -27.01 19.52 3.39
N ARG A 621 -26.39 19.40 2.21
CA ARG A 621 -25.40 20.36 1.71
C ARG A 621 -26.00 21.76 1.61
N ALA A 622 -27.20 21.88 1.01
CA ALA A 622 -27.92 23.15 0.95
C ALA A 622 -28.26 23.71 2.34
N ALA A 623 -28.65 22.86 3.30
CA ALA A 623 -28.86 23.31 4.68
C ALA A 623 -27.57 23.82 5.34
N ARG A 624 -26.43 23.18 5.05
CA ARG A 624 -25.12 23.57 5.58
C ARG A 624 -24.62 24.88 4.95
N GLU A 625 -24.78 25.05 3.64
CA GLU A 625 -24.46 26.30 2.92
C GLU A 625 -25.22 27.51 3.50
N VAL A 626 -26.49 27.33 3.92
CA VAL A 626 -27.26 28.37 4.61
C VAL A 626 -26.59 28.80 5.92
N VAL A 627 -26.04 27.84 6.68
CA VAL A 627 -25.33 28.13 7.94
C VAL A 627 -24.00 28.84 7.65
N GLU A 628 -23.21 28.33 6.70
CA GLU A 628 -21.92 28.90 6.31
C GLU A 628 -22.06 30.35 5.80
N HIS A 629 -23.01 30.61 4.89
CA HIS A 629 -23.28 31.98 4.41
C HIS A 629 -23.77 32.92 5.52
N ALA A 630 -24.50 32.42 6.51
CA ALA A 630 -24.90 33.25 7.64
C ALA A 630 -23.68 33.69 8.45
N VAL A 631 -22.75 32.77 8.71
CA VAL A 631 -21.49 33.01 9.45
C VAL A 631 -20.58 33.97 8.68
N GLU A 632 -20.37 33.76 7.38
CA GLU A 632 -19.52 34.61 6.53
C GLU A 632 -19.97 36.07 6.49
N ARG A 633 -21.29 36.31 6.50
CA ARG A 633 -21.88 37.66 6.49
C ARG A 633 -21.75 38.39 7.84
N GLY A 634 -21.23 37.72 8.87
CA GLY A 634 -21.03 38.26 10.21
C GLY A 634 -22.33 38.54 11.00
N GLY A 635 -22.16 38.75 12.30
CA GLY A 635 -23.24 39.09 13.24
C GLY A 635 -23.02 38.52 14.64
N VAL A 636 -23.83 38.99 15.61
CA VAL A 636 -23.93 38.38 16.95
C VAL A 636 -24.79 37.11 16.84
N GLY A 637 -24.54 36.05 17.62
CA GLY A 637 -25.16 34.73 17.46
C GLY A 637 -26.69 34.72 17.27
N SER A 638 -27.42 35.60 17.96
CA SER A 638 -28.89 35.70 17.83
C SER A 638 -29.35 36.17 16.43
N GLN A 639 -28.58 37.05 15.78
CA GLN A 639 -28.83 37.51 14.41
C GLN A 639 -28.51 36.41 13.39
N LEU A 640 -27.44 35.64 13.62
CA LEU A 640 -27.07 34.49 12.78
C LEU A 640 -28.18 33.44 12.78
N LEU A 641 -28.65 33.05 13.96
CA LEU A 641 -29.70 32.05 14.11
C LEU A 641 -31.02 32.48 13.45
N THR A 642 -31.35 33.77 13.48
CA THR A 642 -32.53 34.34 12.81
C THR A 642 -32.43 34.23 11.28
N LYS A 643 -31.25 34.55 10.72
CA LYS A 643 -30.98 34.41 9.27
C LYS A 643 -31.10 32.94 8.83
N VAL A 644 -30.44 32.04 9.56
CA VAL A 644 -30.49 30.59 9.26
C VAL A 644 -31.92 30.07 9.29
N ARG A 645 -32.72 30.41 10.31
CA ARG A 645 -34.12 30.01 10.41
C ARG A 645 -34.96 30.47 9.20
N GLY A 646 -34.68 31.65 8.65
CA GLY A 646 -35.38 32.20 7.49
C GLY A 646 -35.15 31.44 6.18
N GLU A 647 -34.00 30.78 6.04
CA GLU A 647 -33.55 30.17 4.78
C GLU A 647 -33.51 28.62 4.82
N ILE A 648 -33.36 28.01 6.00
CA ILE A 648 -33.15 26.56 6.15
C ILE A 648 -34.40 25.69 5.93
N GLY A 649 -35.59 26.29 5.86
CA GLY A 649 -36.87 25.55 5.78
C GLY A 649 -37.00 24.65 4.55
N VAL A 650 -36.66 25.17 3.36
CA VAL A 650 -36.76 24.42 2.09
C VAL A 650 -35.87 23.17 2.07
N PRO A 651 -34.56 23.25 2.37
CA PRO A 651 -33.73 22.05 2.44
C PRO A 651 -34.17 21.07 3.53
N ALA A 652 -34.66 21.56 4.68
CA ALA A 652 -35.18 20.71 5.74
C ALA A 652 -36.43 19.91 5.31
N THR A 653 -37.39 20.54 4.64
CA THR A 653 -38.59 19.84 4.13
C THR A 653 -38.21 18.73 3.14
N ARG A 654 -37.31 19.02 2.20
CA ARG A 654 -36.82 17.99 1.24
C ARG A 654 -36.18 16.80 1.94
N PHE A 655 -35.40 17.05 3.00
CA PHE A 655 -34.82 16.00 3.83
C PHE A 655 -35.91 15.17 4.53
N PHE A 656 -36.90 15.81 5.14
CA PHE A 656 -38.01 15.12 5.83
C PHE A 656 -38.87 14.27 4.88
N ASP A 657 -39.16 14.75 3.67
CA ASP A 657 -39.94 14.02 2.68
C ASP A 657 -39.21 12.74 2.22
N ALA A 658 -37.92 12.86 1.91
CA ALA A 658 -37.09 11.72 1.52
C ALA A 658 -36.89 10.72 2.68
N LEU A 659 -36.87 11.18 3.93
CA LEU A 659 -36.84 10.31 5.11
C LEU A 659 -38.16 9.54 5.27
N THR A 660 -39.30 10.19 5.04
CA THR A 660 -40.63 9.57 5.17
C THR A 660 -40.88 8.49 4.11
N THR A 661 -40.26 8.61 2.94
CA THR A 661 -40.35 7.60 1.87
C THR A 661 -39.36 6.43 2.02
N GLY A 662 -38.51 6.45 3.05
CA GLY A 662 -37.47 5.43 3.26
C GLY A 662 -36.26 5.54 2.32
N SER A 663 -36.10 6.68 1.62
CA SER A 663 -35.01 6.85 0.64
C SER A 663 -33.62 6.82 1.30
N TYR A 664 -33.52 7.15 2.58
CA TYR A 664 -32.28 7.13 3.35
C TYR A 664 -31.97 5.79 4.04
N ASP A 665 -32.92 4.85 4.10
CA ASP A 665 -32.82 3.61 4.89
C ASP A 665 -31.58 2.77 4.56
N GLY A 666 -31.09 2.89 3.32
CA GLY A 666 -29.91 2.18 2.87
C GLY A 666 -28.58 2.79 3.30
N ASN A 667 -28.52 4.09 3.58
CA ASN A 667 -27.25 4.83 3.58
C ASN A 667 -27.07 5.87 4.69
N LEU A 668 -28.11 6.23 5.43
CA LEU A 668 -28.03 7.13 6.58
C LEU A 668 -28.25 6.34 7.88
N GLU A 669 -27.38 6.50 8.87
CA GLU A 669 -27.57 5.87 10.17
C GLU A 669 -28.82 6.44 10.86
N ALA A 670 -29.57 5.57 11.55
CA ALA A 670 -30.75 5.99 12.29
C ALA A 670 -30.42 7.05 13.38
N SER A 671 -29.29 6.89 14.06
CA SER A 671 -28.77 7.86 15.03
C SER A 671 -28.48 9.23 14.41
N THR A 672 -27.85 9.23 13.24
CA THR A 672 -27.54 10.45 12.49
C THR A 672 -28.80 11.12 11.97
N ALA A 673 -29.72 10.35 11.39
CA ALA A 673 -31.02 10.83 10.94
C ALA A 673 -31.81 11.48 12.08
N VAL A 674 -31.92 10.82 13.24
CA VAL A 674 -32.61 11.38 14.42
C VAL A 674 -31.97 12.68 14.85
N ARG A 675 -30.64 12.74 14.94
CA ARG A 675 -29.92 13.97 15.34
C ARG A 675 -30.17 15.13 14.38
N VAL A 676 -30.10 14.89 13.07
CA VAL A 676 -30.37 15.93 12.05
C VAL A 676 -31.82 16.38 12.12
N VAL A 677 -32.78 15.46 12.27
CA VAL A 677 -34.19 15.80 12.43
C VAL A 677 -34.42 16.69 13.66
N THR A 678 -33.85 16.30 14.81
CA THR A 678 -33.93 17.08 16.04
C THR A 678 -33.35 18.49 15.84
N MET A 679 -32.13 18.58 15.28
CA MET A 679 -31.49 19.89 15.09
C MET A 679 -32.24 20.80 14.12
N LEU A 680 -32.70 20.28 12.98
CA LEU A 680 -33.47 21.06 12.01
C LEU A 680 -34.81 21.52 12.60
N ARG A 681 -35.50 20.67 13.38
CA ARG A 681 -36.74 21.05 14.06
C ARG A 681 -36.50 22.14 15.11
N ASN A 682 -35.43 22.04 15.89
CA ASN A 682 -35.07 23.04 16.89
C ASN A 682 -34.81 24.40 16.24
N VAL A 683 -34.04 24.44 15.15
CA VAL A 683 -33.71 25.69 14.45
C VAL A 683 -34.95 26.34 13.80
N ILE A 684 -35.90 25.53 13.30
CA ILE A 684 -37.13 26.01 12.64
C ILE A 684 -38.19 26.47 13.67
N ALA A 685 -38.11 25.98 14.92
CA ALA A 685 -39.09 26.24 15.97
C ALA A 685 -39.36 27.73 16.20
N ALA A 686 -40.53 28.03 16.79
CA ALA A 686 -40.89 29.40 17.15
C ALA A 686 -39.88 30.02 18.14
N ASP A 687 -39.37 29.21 19.06
CA ASP A 687 -38.30 29.54 20.01
C ASP A 687 -37.18 28.48 19.93
N PRO A 688 -36.16 28.71 19.07
CA PRO A 688 -35.10 27.73 18.83
C PRO A 688 -34.21 27.42 20.04
N LEU A 689 -33.96 28.41 20.90
CA LEU A 689 -33.08 28.25 22.06
C LEU A 689 -33.76 27.37 23.12
N ASN A 690 -35.05 27.61 23.38
CA ASN A 690 -35.81 26.77 24.30
C ASN A 690 -35.97 25.35 23.76
N ALA A 691 -36.29 25.18 22.48
CA ALA A 691 -36.41 23.85 21.85
C ALA A 691 -35.10 23.05 21.97
N TYR A 692 -33.97 23.67 21.64
CA TYR A 692 -32.65 23.05 21.78
C TYR A 692 -32.30 22.69 23.22
N GLN A 693 -32.61 23.54 24.19
CA GLN A 693 -32.33 23.26 25.61
C GLN A 693 -33.12 22.07 26.13
N VAL A 694 -34.40 21.96 25.74
CA VAL A 694 -35.27 20.85 26.12
C VAL A 694 -34.74 19.52 25.57
N ASP A 695 -34.32 19.49 24.30
CA ASP A 695 -33.88 18.26 23.66
C ASP A 695 -32.44 17.84 24.02
N SER A 696 -31.53 18.82 24.18
CA SER A 696 -30.11 18.54 24.39
C SER A 696 -29.68 18.51 25.85
N GLY A 697 -30.43 19.17 26.75
CA GLY A 697 -30.04 19.40 28.14
C GLY A 697 -28.83 20.33 28.32
N LYS A 698 -28.27 20.88 27.22
CA LYS A 698 -27.15 21.83 27.23
C LYS A 698 -27.63 23.26 27.47
N VAL A 699 -26.72 24.14 27.90
CA VAL A 699 -26.98 25.58 28.00
C VAL A 699 -27.26 26.13 26.60
N SER A 700 -28.40 26.80 26.43
CA SER A 700 -28.84 27.33 25.13
C SER A 700 -28.12 28.63 24.77
N THR A 701 -27.16 28.53 23.85
CA THR A 701 -26.57 29.70 23.17
C THR A 701 -26.76 29.56 21.67
N PRO A 702 -26.97 30.65 20.92
CA PRO A 702 -27.10 30.59 19.46
C PRO A 702 -25.89 29.92 18.79
N GLU A 703 -24.68 30.18 19.29
CA GLU A 703 -23.43 29.58 18.81
C GLU A 703 -23.45 28.05 18.98
N ALA A 704 -23.79 27.55 20.17
CA ALA A 704 -23.87 26.11 20.42
C ALA A 704 -24.91 25.40 19.52
N VAL A 705 -26.05 26.06 19.21
CA VAL A 705 -27.06 25.51 18.30
C VAL A 705 -26.51 25.38 16.88
N LEU A 706 -25.82 26.42 16.38
CA LEU A 706 -25.25 26.44 15.03
C LEU A 706 -24.08 25.46 14.90
N ASP A 707 -23.25 25.33 15.93
CA ASP A 707 -22.14 24.38 15.97
C ASP A 707 -22.64 22.93 15.94
N ASP A 708 -23.61 22.58 16.80
CA ASP A 708 -24.19 21.23 16.84
C ASP A 708 -24.98 20.91 15.56
N LEU A 709 -25.66 21.90 14.96
CA LEU A 709 -26.30 21.75 13.65
C LEU A 709 -25.25 21.45 12.57
N THR A 710 -24.20 22.25 12.50
CA THR A 710 -23.12 22.09 11.51
C THR A 710 -22.43 20.74 11.65
N SER A 711 -22.15 20.33 12.89
CA SER A 711 -21.59 19.01 13.20
C SER A 711 -22.52 17.88 12.73
N SER A 712 -23.82 17.99 13.01
CA SER A 712 -24.82 16.98 12.62
C SER A 712 -25.00 16.88 11.10
N LEU A 713 -25.06 18.03 10.42
CA LEU A 713 -25.14 18.09 8.96
C LEU A 713 -23.87 17.52 8.31
N THR A 714 -22.70 17.86 8.83
CA THR A 714 -21.42 17.35 8.32
C THR A 714 -21.36 15.84 8.40
N ARG A 715 -21.67 15.25 9.57
CA ARG A 715 -21.73 13.79 9.73
C ARG A 715 -22.72 13.12 8.76
N ALA A 716 -23.90 13.70 8.56
CA ALA A 716 -24.88 13.14 7.64
C ALA A 716 -24.46 13.25 6.17
N ILE A 717 -23.81 14.35 5.79
CA ILE A 717 -23.22 14.52 4.46
C ILE A 717 -22.09 13.50 4.25
N ASP A 718 -21.25 13.25 5.27
CA ASP A 718 -20.19 12.25 5.22
C ASP A 718 -20.71 10.83 4.93
N GLU A 719 -21.77 10.42 5.62
CA GLU A 719 -22.38 9.08 5.44
C GLU A 719 -22.93 8.87 4.02
N LEU A 720 -23.38 9.95 3.37
CA LEU A 720 -24.05 9.92 2.06
C LEU A 720 -23.12 10.24 0.89
N THR A 721 -22.01 10.95 1.11
CA THR A 721 -21.13 11.39 0.02
C THR A 721 -20.43 10.20 -0.63
N ARG A 722 -20.38 10.20 -1.98
CA ARG A 722 -19.67 9.17 -2.76
C ARG A 722 -18.67 9.82 -3.72
N PRO A 723 -17.41 10.04 -3.29
CA PRO A 723 -16.37 10.55 -4.16
C PRO A 723 -15.93 9.45 -5.14
N VAL A 724 -16.47 9.50 -6.36
CA VAL A 724 -16.26 8.46 -7.38
C VAL A 724 -14.78 8.26 -7.74
N ASP A 725 -14.03 9.35 -7.97
CA ASP A 725 -12.62 9.27 -8.36
C ASP A 725 -11.67 9.19 -7.16
N ALA A 726 -12.08 9.70 -6.01
CA ALA A 726 -11.30 9.74 -4.78
C ALA A 726 -11.92 8.82 -3.73
N ILE A 727 -11.87 7.51 -3.97
CA ILE A 727 -12.50 6.50 -3.12
C ILE A 727 -11.99 6.64 -1.67
N LYS A 728 -12.90 6.98 -0.75
CA LYS A 728 -12.66 7.07 0.70
C LYS A 728 -12.02 5.77 1.19
N HIS A 729 -10.92 5.88 1.93
CA HIS A 729 -10.19 4.77 2.55
C HIS A 729 -9.57 3.71 1.60
N GLN A 730 -9.41 3.96 0.29
CA GLN A 730 -8.60 3.10 -0.59
C GLN A 730 -7.25 3.71 -0.99
N ALA A 731 -6.21 2.89 -0.83
CA ALA A 731 -4.82 3.18 -1.16
C ALA A 731 -4.38 2.43 -2.44
N LYS A 732 -4.88 2.82 -3.63
CA LYS A 732 -4.40 2.19 -4.91
C LYS A 732 -3.00 2.66 -5.28
N THR A 733 -2.66 3.91 -4.95
CA THR A 733 -1.36 4.54 -5.24
C THR A 733 -0.47 4.67 -4.01
N VAL A 734 -0.99 4.41 -2.81
CA VAL A 734 -0.22 4.38 -1.56
C VAL A 734 0.17 2.93 -1.30
N THR A 735 1.41 2.61 -1.60
CA THR A 735 2.08 1.33 -1.38
C THR A 735 2.36 1.10 0.10
N VAL A 736 1.30 1.00 0.91
CA VAL A 736 1.40 0.44 2.27
C VAL A 736 1.47 -1.07 2.11
N GLY A 737 2.65 -1.57 1.73
CA GLY A 737 2.91 -3.01 1.69
C GLY A 737 2.95 -3.57 3.12
N ILE A 738 2.65 -4.85 3.27
CA ILE A 738 2.85 -5.53 4.56
C ILE A 738 4.36 -5.63 4.78
N SER A 739 4.95 -4.69 5.51
CA SER A 739 6.36 -4.76 5.92
C SER A 739 6.51 -5.85 6.98
N ARG A 740 6.69 -7.10 6.54
CA ARG A 740 7.22 -8.14 7.42
C ARG A 740 8.70 -7.87 7.62
N SER A 741 9.02 -7.13 8.68
CA SER A 741 10.38 -6.80 9.16
C SER A 741 11.22 -8.02 9.55
N ASP A 742 10.64 -9.21 9.54
CA ASP A 742 11.29 -10.49 9.88
C ASP A 742 12.06 -11.10 8.68
N GLU A 743 11.72 -10.71 7.45
CA GLU A 743 12.22 -11.37 6.24
C GLU A 743 13.59 -10.78 5.84
N GLY A 744 14.62 -11.63 5.95
CA GLY A 744 16.05 -11.27 5.90
C GLY A 744 16.79 -11.58 7.21
N LEU A 745 16.11 -11.58 8.36
CA LEU A 745 16.68 -12.08 9.62
C LEU A 745 16.72 -13.60 9.65
N LEU A 746 15.67 -14.25 9.12
CA LEU A 746 15.57 -15.70 9.09
C LEU A 746 16.62 -16.34 8.18
N ASP A 747 17.06 -15.66 7.13
CA ASP A 747 18.05 -16.20 6.17
C ASP A 747 19.50 -16.14 6.69
N ARG A 748 19.73 -15.56 7.88
CA ARG A 748 21.07 -15.47 8.48
C ARG A 748 21.59 -16.85 8.91
N PRO A 749 22.83 -17.24 8.58
CA PRO A 749 23.40 -18.54 8.92
C PRO A 749 23.23 -18.94 10.40
N LEU A 750 23.53 -18.04 11.35
CA LEU A 750 23.41 -18.32 12.78
C LEU A 750 21.96 -18.48 13.24
N VAL A 751 21.02 -17.78 12.59
CA VAL A 751 19.57 -17.95 12.84
C VAL A 751 19.09 -19.29 12.27
N GLN A 752 19.57 -19.70 11.10
CA GLN A 752 19.29 -21.02 10.53
C GLN A 752 19.84 -22.14 11.40
N GLU A 753 21.05 -22.02 11.96
CA GLU A 753 21.59 -22.99 12.92
C GLU A 753 20.72 -23.14 14.17
N LEU A 754 20.13 -22.04 14.65
CA LEU A 754 19.20 -22.06 15.78
C LEU A 754 17.89 -22.77 15.43
N LEU A 755 17.34 -22.54 14.25
CA LEU A 755 16.13 -23.23 13.76
C LEU A 755 16.40 -24.72 13.51
N ASN A 756 17.57 -25.06 12.94
CA ASN A 756 18.02 -26.43 12.71
C ASN A 756 18.27 -27.20 14.01
N ALA A 757 18.63 -26.51 15.09
CA ALA A 757 18.67 -27.07 16.44
C ALA A 757 17.27 -27.46 16.97
N GLY A 758 16.19 -27.10 16.27
CA GLY A 758 14.81 -27.46 16.55
C GLY A 758 14.01 -26.38 17.29
N VAL A 759 14.53 -25.16 17.40
CA VAL A 759 13.79 -24.04 18.00
C VAL A 759 12.66 -23.61 17.06
N SER A 760 11.45 -23.54 17.60
CA SER A 760 10.31 -23.10 16.80
C SER A 760 10.31 -21.57 16.64
N ARG A 761 9.98 -21.07 15.45
CA ARG A 761 9.97 -19.62 15.14
C ARG A 761 9.04 -18.82 16.06
N ASP A 762 7.90 -19.39 16.44
CA ASP A 762 6.94 -18.75 17.38
C ASP A 762 7.48 -18.63 18.82
N ARG A 763 8.64 -19.24 19.12
CA ARG A 763 9.29 -19.20 20.42
C ARG A 763 10.45 -18.21 20.50
N LEU A 764 10.75 -17.50 19.41
CA LEU A 764 11.80 -16.50 19.38
C LEU A 764 11.19 -15.11 19.28
N SER A 765 11.54 -14.23 20.22
CA SER A 765 11.15 -12.82 20.13
C SER A 765 11.91 -12.14 18.99
N TYR A 766 11.32 -11.11 18.39
CA TYR A 766 11.99 -10.30 17.35
C TYR A 766 13.35 -9.76 17.84
N LYS A 767 13.39 -9.27 19.10
CA LYS A 767 14.62 -8.80 19.75
C LYS A 767 15.70 -9.88 19.78
N ALA A 768 15.34 -11.12 20.14
CA ALA A 768 16.29 -12.23 20.14
C ALA A 768 16.77 -12.55 18.71
N LEU A 769 15.87 -12.62 17.73
CA LEU A 769 16.21 -12.87 16.32
C LEU A 769 17.17 -11.82 15.76
N LYS A 770 16.89 -10.53 16.01
CA LYS A 770 17.74 -9.43 15.57
C LYS A 770 19.14 -9.51 16.19
N VAL A 771 19.25 -9.75 17.49
CA VAL A 771 20.54 -9.90 18.16
C VAL A 771 21.33 -11.10 17.63
N ILE A 772 20.68 -12.23 17.35
CA ILE A 772 21.35 -13.40 16.76
C ILE A 772 21.82 -13.09 15.33
N ALA A 773 21.01 -12.41 14.53
CA ALA A 773 21.39 -11.95 13.20
C ALA A 773 22.58 -10.98 13.24
N ASP A 774 22.62 -10.06 14.20
CA ASP A 774 23.70 -9.08 14.34
C ASP A 774 25.00 -9.73 14.88
N LEU A 775 24.90 -10.85 15.60
CA LEU A 775 26.05 -11.66 16.04
C LEU A 775 26.61 -12.57 14.94
N ASP A 776 25.88 -12.81 13.86
CA ASP A 776 26.25 -13.72 12.78
C ASP A 776 27.65 -13.45 12.20
N PRO A 777 28.06 -12.19 11.87
CA PRO A 777 29.40 -11.90 11.34
C PRO A 777 30.54 -12.22 12.32
N ALA A 778 30.24 -12.36 13.62
CA ALA A 778 31.23 -12.69 14.63
C ALA A 778 31.53 -14.19 14.71
N VAL A 779 30.58 -15.03 14.31
CA VAL A 779 30.65 -16.49 14.47
C VAL A 779 31.31 -17.13 13.26
N ALA A 780 32.46 -17.75 13.47
CA ALA A 780 33.17 -18.52 12.45
C ALA A 780 32.53 -19.90 12.19
N SER A 781 32.00 -20.55 13.24
CA SER A 781 31.26 -21.82 13.12
C SER A 781 30.45 -22.15 14.36
N VAL A 782 29.41 -22.96 14.21
CA VAL A 782 28.62 -23.56 15.30
C VAL A 782 29.06 -25.02 15.50
N ALA A 783 29.61 -25.34 16.68
CA ALA A 783 30.16 -26.66 17.00
C ALA A 783 29.13 -27.63 17.58
N GLY A 784 27.97 -27.14 18.02
CA GLY A 784 26.89 -27.95 18.57
C GLY A 784 25.89 -27.12 19.37
N TYR A 785 24.87 -27.77 19.92
CA TYR A 785 23.84 -27.09 20.69
C TYR A 785 23.31 -27.95 21.84
N THR A 786 22.77 -27.30 22.87
CA THR A 786 21.95 -27.94 23.92
C THR A 786 20.64 -27.19 24.06
N ARG A 787 19.51 -27.90 24.02
CA ARG A 787 18.18 -27.31 24.26
C ARG A 787 17.63 -27.70 25.61
N TYR A 788 17.03 -26.73 26.28
CA TYR A 788 16.45 -26.89 27.60
C TYR A 788 14.98 -26.47 27.61
N ALA A 789 14.13 -27.28 28.23
CA ALA A 789 12.78 -26.91 28.65
C ALA A 789 12.87 -26.24 30.02
N ILE A 790 12.05 -25.22 30.26
CA ILE A 790 11.85 -24.61 31.57
C ILE A 790 10.41 -24.81 31.99
N GLU A 791 10.20 -25.30 33.21
CA GLU A 791 8.88 -25.53 33.80
C GLU A 791 8.81 -24.90 35.19
N GLY A 792 7.70 -24.23 35.51
CA GLY A 792 7.48 -23.54 36.79
C GLY A 792 7.77 -22.04 36.73
N ASP A 793 7.68 -21.37 37.88
CA ASP A 793 7.80 -19.92 37.97
C ASP A 793 9.28 -19.48 38.04
N VAL A 794 9.72 -18.82 36.95
CA VAL A 794 11.08 -18.30 36.78
C VAL A 794 11.34 -17.10 37.71
N GLU A 795 10.33 -16.24 37.91
CA GLU A 795 10.44 -15.03 38.75
C GLU A 795 10.39 -15.40 40.25
N GLY A 796 9.56 -16.38 40.61
CA GLY A 796 9.47 -16.95 41.96
C GLY A 796 10.58 -17.92 42.37
N ASN A 797 11.62 -18.11 41.55
CA ASN A 797 12.76 -19.03 41.79
C ASN A 797 12.36 -20.50 42.03
N THR A 798 11.19 -20.95 41.58
CA THR A 798 10.74 -22.34 41.70
C THR A 798 10.89 -23.14 40.41
N ALA A 799 11.30 -22.49 39.32
CA ALA A 799 11.46 -23.12 38.01
C ALA A 799 12.54 -24.22 38.00
N THR A 800 12.22 -25.28 37.24
CA THR A 800 13.14 -26.36 36.89
C THR A 800 13.52 -26.28 35.42
N VAL A 801 14.67 -26.86 35.08
CA VAL A 801 15.22 -26.89 33.74
C VAL A 801 15.59 -28.32 33.39
N ASN A 802 15.21 -28.79 32.21
CA ASN A 802 15.46 -30.15 31.72
C ASN A 802 16.03 -30.11 30.31
N VAL A 803 16.95 -31.02 29.98
CA VAL A 803 17.50 -31.11 28.62
C VAL A 803 16.48 -31.79 27.70
N ILE A 804 16.15 -31.16 26.58
CA ILE A 804 15.25 -31.72 25.56
C ILE A 804 16.05 -32.37 24.43
N ASP A 805 17.12 -31.72 23.98
CA ASP A 805 17.90 -32.18 22.83
C ASP A 805 19.37 -31.72 22.87
N ARG A 806 20.25 -32.44 22.18
CA ARG A 806 21.69 -32.17 22.06
C ARG A 806 22.23 -32.51 20.67
N GLY A 807 22.94 -31.57 20.07
CA GLY A 807 23.65 -31.73 18.80
C GLY A 807 25.15 -31.42 18.88
N GLY A 808 25.92 -31.97 17.94
CA GLY A 808 27.36 -31.73 17.81
C GLY A 808 28.15 -32.11 19.07
N ILE A 809 29.11 -31.27 19.46
CA ILE A 809 29.98 -31.51 20.62
C ILE A 809 29.20 -31.68 21.94
N SER A 810 27.96 -31.17 22.02
CA SER A 810 27.16 -31.23 23.25
C SER A 810 26.78 -32.65 23.65
N ARG A 811 26.77 -33.63 22.72
CA ARG A 811 26.38 -35.02 23.01
C ARG A 811 27.30 -35.69 24.02
N GLU A 812 28.57 -35.29 24.03
CA GLU A 812 29.62 -35.86 24.90
C GLU A 812 29.81 -35.06 26.19
N LEU A 813 29.07 -33.96 26.39
CA LEU A 813 29.21 -33.08 27.56
C LEU A 813 28.28 -33.49 28.70
N THR A 814 28.80 -33.54 29.92
CA THR A 814 27.99 -33.75 31.11
C THR A 814 27.35 -32.43 31.56
N SER A 815 26.02 -32.33 31.57
CA SER A 815 25.31 -31.13 32.02
C SER A 815 25.08 -31.20 33.53
N ARG A 816 25.22 -30.07 34.24
CA ARG A 816 24.82 -29.98 35.66
C ARG A 816 23.34 -30.36 35.85
N VAL A 817 22.52 -30.03 34.85
CA VAL A 817 21.08 -30.31 34.83
C VAL A 817 20.79 -31.80 34.96
N ASP A 818 21.70 -32.66 34.50
CA ASP A 818 21.58 -34.13 34.61
C ASP A 818 21.66 -34.62 36.07
N ARG A 819 22.13 -33.78 37.01
CA ARG A 819 22.21 -34.07 38.45
C ARG A 819 21.30 -33.19 39.30
N ASN A 820 20.99 -31.97 38.85
CA ASN A 820 20.16 -31.02 39.57
C ASN A 820 19.40 -30.14 38.57
N SER A 821 18.07 -30.31 38.54
CA SER A 821 17.15 -29.63 37.63
C SER A 821 16.73 -28.23 38.10
N THR A 822 17.15 -27.73 39.26
CA THR A 822 16.79 -26.37 39.68
C THR A 822 17.42 -25.32 38.75
N LEU A 823 16.62 -24.40 38.21
CA LEU A 823 17.07 -23.33 37.33
C LEU A 823 17.83 -22.26 38.15
N VAL A 824 19.16 -22.23 38.05
CA VAL A 824 20.01 -21.26 38.76
C VAL A 824 21.17 -20.76 37.90
N GLY A 825 21.76 -19.63 38.29
CA GLY A 825 22.96 -19.07 37.65
C GLY A 825 22.67 -18.42 36.29
N THR A 826 23.60 -18.54 35.33
CA THR A 826 23.49 -17.85 34.03
C THR A 826 22.22 -18.20 33.26
N LYS A 827 21.75 -19.45 33.34
CA LYS A 827 20.50 -19.88 32.67
C LYS A 827 19.27 -19.21 33.30
N HIS A 828 19.24 -19.09 34.63
CA HIS A 828 18.17 -18.40 35.33
C HIS A 828 18.12 -16.91 34.96
N ARG A 829 19.29 -16.25 34.91
CA ARG A 829 19.40 -14.86 34.47
C ARG A 829 18.87 -14.65 33.04
N VAL A 830 19.28 -15.50 32.09
CA VAL A 830 18.78 -15.42 30.71
C VAL A 830 17.27 -15.63 30.63
N ALA A 831 16.72 -16.52 31.48
CA ALA A 831 15.27 -16.75 31.54
C ALA A 831 14.49 -15.55 32.11
N ILE A 832 15.04 -14.84 33.10
CA ILE A 832 14.45 -13.62 33.67
C ILE A 832 14.57 -12.44 32.71
N ASP A 833 15.80 -12.15 32.26
CA ASP A 833 16.10 -10.95 31.48
C ASP A 833 15.55 -11.06 30.04
N ARG A 834 15.31 -12.29 29.58
CA ARG A 834 14.82 -12.61 28.22
C ARG A 834 15.69 -12.01 27.11
N ASN A 835 16.98 -11.83 27.41
CA ASN A 835 17.96 -11.31 26.49
C ASN A 835 18.93 -12.41 26.07
N VAL A 836 19.37 -12.36 24.81
CA VAL A 836 20.47 -13.19 24.31
C VAL A 836 21.74 -12.83 25.07
N LEU A 837 22.52 -13.83 25.44
CA LEU A 837 23.76 -13.64 26.19
C LEU A 837 24.89 -14.46 25.58
N VAL A 838 26.00 -13.81 25.27
CA VAL A 838 27.28 -14.44 24.92
C VAL A 838 28.13 -14.61 26.17
N ALA A 839 28.65 -15.81 26.43
CA ALA A 839 29.48 -16.08 27.60
C ALA A 839 30.52 -17.20 27.38
N ARG A 840 31.53 -17.28 28.26
CA ARG A 840 32.44 -18.43 28.37
C ARG A 840 32.01 -19.38 29.48
N GLY A 841 32.09 -20.68 29.22
CA GLY A 841 31.87 -21.74 30.20
C GLY A 841 32.90 -21.69 31.33
N ARG A 842 32.46 -21.68 32.59
CA ARG A 842 33.35 -21.53 33.76
C ARG A 842 34.31 -22.71 34.00
N ARG A 843 34.04 -23.88 33.42
CA ARG A 843 34.83 -25.12 33.64
C ARG A 843 35.63 -25.55 32.42
N ASP A 844 35.16 -25.22 31.22
CA ASP A 844 35.70 -25.68 29.94
C ASP A 844 36.12 -24.54 29.02
N ASN A 845 35.95 -23.28 29.44
CA ASN A 845 36.31 -22.05 28.74
C ASN A 845 35.71 -21.91 27.32
N ARG A 846 34.69 -22.70 26.98
CA ARG A 846 34.05 -22.68 25.66
C ARG A 846 33.11 -21.50 25.53
N THR A 847 33.06 -20.91 24.35
CA THR A 847 32.16 -19.82 24.00
C THR A 847 30.77 -20.34 23.65
N VAL A 848 29.75 -19.74 24.26
CA VAL A 848 28.36 -20.17 24.13
C VAL A 848 27.45 -18.95 24.01
N ILE A 849 26.47 -19.04 23.10
CA ILE A 849 25.38 -18.07 22.98
C ILE A 849 24.13 -18.70 23.61
N PHE A 850 23.57 -18.03 24.62
CA PHE A 850 22.33 -18.41 25.29
C PHE A 850 21.18 -17.66 24.65
N VAL A 851 20.21 -18.41 24.12
CA VAL A 851 19.04 -17.88 23.43
C VAL A 851 17.78 -18.25 24.22
N PRO A 852 17.03 -17.28 24.78
CA PRO A 852 15.78 -17.58 25.48
C PRO A 852 14.68 -17.94 24.49
N GLU A 853 13.92 -19.00 24.80
CA GLU A 853 12.73 -19.42 24.06
C GLU A 853 11.47 -19.00 24.84
N THR A 854 10.73 -18.01 24.33
CA THR A 854 9.61 -17.37 25.03
C THR A 854 8.26 -17.67 24.39
N LYS A 855 7.20 -17.80 25.18
CA LYS A 855 5.80 -17.83 24.73
C LYS A 855 5.04 -16.73 25.46
N GLY A 856 4.66 -15.67 24.74
CA GLY A 856 4.12 -14.47 25.38
C GLY A 856 5.16 -13.83 26.30
N THR A 857 4.82 -13.65 27.59
CA THR A 857 5.73 -13.11 28.60
C THR A 857 6.48 -14.18 29.39
N GLU A 858 6.37 -15.47 29.06
CA GLU A 858 7.01 -16.54 29.83
C GLU A 858 8.17 -17.17 29.05
N THR A 859 9.30 -17.42 29.74
CA THR A 859 10.42 -18.18 29.17
C THR A 859 10.15 -19.66 29.33
N THR A 860 9.85 -20.33 28.22
CA THR A 860 9.52 -21.76 28.17
C THR A 860 10.72 -22.66 27.89
N GLY A 861 11.85 -22.08 27.49
CA GLY A 861 13.08 -22.83 27.25
C GLY A 861 14.30 -21.94 27.03
N ILE A 862 15.46 -22.57 26.87
CA ILE A 862 16.70 -21.91 26.48
C ILE A 862 17.46 -22.82 25.53
N THR A 863 17.95 -22.27 24.42
CA THR A 863 18.90 -22.94 23.55
C THR A 863 20.30 -22.37 23.74
N LEU A 864 21.28 -23.25 23.94
CA LEU A 864 22.70 -22.92 24.00
C LEU A 864 23.34 -23.32 22.66
N LEU A 865 23.89 -22.35 21.94
CA LEU A 865 24.72 -22.61 20.77
C LEU A 865 26.19 -22.57 21.19
N HIS A 866 26.91 -23.68 20.99
CA HIS A 866 28.36 -23.72 21.17
C HIS A 866 29.00 -23.19 19.90
N VAL A 867 29.68 -22.03 20.00
CA VAL A 867 30.20 -21.30 18.83
C VAL A 867 31.70 -21.11 18.92
N LEU A 868 32.35 -21.00 17.77
CA LEU A 868 33.70 -20.47 17.65
C LEU A 868 33.60 -19.09 16.99
N PHE A 869 34.12 -18.06 17.66
CA PHE A 869 34.21 -16.72 17.08
C PHE A 869 35.43 -16.61 16.17
N HIS A 870 35.39 -15.69 15.20
CA HIS A 870 36.61 -15.22 14.57
C HIS A 870 37.56 -14.66 15.64
N ASP A 871 38.88 -14.82 15.46
CA ASP A 871 39.85 -14.26 16.41
C ASP A 871 39.76 -12.73 16.42
N ARG A 872 39.76 -12.11 15.23
CA ARG A 872 39.64 -10.67 15.02
C ARG A 872 38.76 -10.37 13.79
N LEU A 873 38.19 -9.16 13.75
CA LEU A 873 37.35 -8.68 12.65
C LEU A 873 37.75 -7.26 12.24
N PRO A 874 37.44 -6.82 11.01
CA PRO A 874 37.57 -5.41 10.63
C PRO A 874 36.79 -4.51 11.60
N ALA A 875 37.33 -3.32 11.90
CA ALA A 875 36.76 -2.40 12.89
C ALA A 875 35.29 -2.04 12.60
N ALA A 876 34.95 -1.78 11.32
CA ALA A 876 33.59 -1.48 10.89
C ALA A 876 32.61 -2.65 11.15
N THR A 877 33.03 -3.89 10.86
CA THR A 877 32.23 -5.09 11.13
C THR A 877 32.05 -5.29 12.63
N MET A 878 33.13 -5.16 13.41
CA MET A 878 33.07 -5.33 14.87
C MET A 878 32.19 -4.26 15.54
N LYS A 879 32.24 -3.02 15.05
CA LYS A 879 31.34 -1.94 15.48
C LYS A 879 29.88 -2.31 15.27
N SER A 880 29.52 -2.76 14.07
CA SER A 880 28.15 -3.19 13.77
C SER A 880 27.69 -4.33 14.70
N VAL A 881 28.55 -5.33 14.93
CA VAL A 881 28.27 -6.44 15.85
C VAL A 881 28.02 -5.93 17.28
N LEU A 882 28.86 -5.02 17.78
CA LEU A 882 28.74 -4.46 19.14
C LEU A 882 27.54 -3.52 19.30
N GLN A 883 27.13 -2.82 18.25
CA GLN A 883 25.90 -2.01 18.26
C GLN A 883 24.66 -2.90 18.31
N GLY A 884 24.65 -3.99 17.53
CA GLY A 884 23.53 -4.95 17.53
C GLY A 884 23.44 -5.79 18.81
N TYR A 885 24.55 -6.01 19.51
CA TYR A 885 24.60 -6.80 20.75
C TYR A 885 24.78 -5.92 21.99
N ASP A 886 23.69 -5.70 22.74
CA ASP A 886 23.63 -5.01 24.04
C ASP A 886 24.17 -3.55 24.03
N ASP A 887 24.11 -2.91 22.84
CA ASP A 887 24.66 -1.57 22.56
C ASP A 887 26.06 -1.35 23.16
N ARG A 888 26.88 -2.39 23.09
CA ARG A 888 28.18 -2.43 23.76
C ARG A 888 29.17 -1.45 23.14
N TYR A 889 28.98 -1.09 21.88
CA TYR A 889 29.82 -0.11 21.20
C TYR A 889 29.73 1.25 21.89
N ASN A 890 28.52 1.81 22.02
CA ASN A 890 28.33 3.13 22.62
C ASN A 890 28.81 3.14 24.09
N ARG A 891 28.49 2.09 24.85
CA ARG A 891 28.94 1.97 26.25
C ARG A 891 30.47 1.89 26.38
N LEU A 892 31.14 1.26 25.42
CA LEU A 892 32.60 1.20 25.38
C LEU A 892 33.19 2.57 24.99
N VAL A 893 32.57 3.28 24.04
CA VAL A 893 32.94 4.66 23.67
C VAL A 893 32.80 5.58 24.88
N ASP A 894 31.67 5.55 25.58
CA ASP A 894 31.43 6.37 26.77
C ASP A 894 32.47 6.10 27.85
N TRP A 895 32.74 4.83 28.15
CA TRP A 895 33.71 4.45 29.19
C TRP A 895 35.15 4.87 28.83
N VAL A 896 35.57 4.65 27.58
CA VAL A 896 36.92 4.99 27.13
C VAL A 896 37.08 6.50 27.00
N THR A 897 36.07 7.23 26.53
CA THR A 897 36.14 8.70 26.47
C THR A 897 36.16 9.33 27.85
N GLU A 898 35.48 8.73 28.84
CA GLU A 898 35.56 9.16 30.25
C GLU A 898 36.97 8.97 30.84
N THR A 899 37.71 7.95 30.42
CA THR A 899 39.02 7.59 31.00
C THR A 899 40.24 8.05 30.21
N GLU A 900 40.18 8.04 28.88
CA GLU A 900 41.29 8.35 27.96
C GLU A 900 41.02 9.60 27.09
N GLY A 901 39.84 10.22 27.19
CA GLY A 901 39.47 11.48 26.50
C GLY A 901 39.14 11.35 25.01
N SER A 902 39.43 10.22 24.36
CA SER A 902 39.04 9.95 22.98
C SER A 902 38.95 8.44 22.70
N PHE A 903 38.08 8.04 21.77
CA PHE A 903 37.93 6.64 21.36
C PHE A 903 38.56 6.39 20.00
N ARG A 904 39.53 5.46 19.96
CA ARG A 904 40.19 5.01 18.73
C ARG A 904 39.44 3.81 18.15
N GLU A 905 38.56 4.04 17.19
CA GLU A 905 37.69 3.01 16.59
C GLU A 905 38.50 1.89 15.89
N ASP A 906 39.65 2.23 15.31
CA ASP A 906 40.54 1.29 14.63
C ASP A 906 41.07 0.16 15.54
N ARG A 907 41.20 0.43 16.85
CA ARG A 907 41.62 -0.60 17.83
C ARG A 907 40.63 -1.74 17.98
N LEU A 908 39.37 -1.59 17.55
CA LEU A 908 38.41 -2.68 17.50
C LEU A 908 38.92 -3.87 16.67
N ALA A 909 39.74 -3.62 15.66
CA ALA A 909 40.32 -4.68 14.83
C ALA A 909 41.51 -5.40 15.50
N GLU A 910 42.05 -4.86 16.60
CA GLU A 910 43.21 -5.40 17.31
C GLU A 910 42.82 -6.31 18.50
N VAL A 911 41.60 -6.15 19.03
CA VAL A 911 41.12 -6.86 20.22
C VAL A 911 40.40 -8.15 19.81
N PRO A 912 40.59 -9.27 20.53
CA PRO A 912 39.87 -10.49 20.24
C PRO A 912 38.35 -10.31 20.31
N VAL A 913 37.61 -10.84 19.33
CA VAL A 913 36.13 -10.74 19.26
C VAL A 913 35.49 -11.27 20.56
N ALA A 914 36.01 -12.40 21.05
CA ALA A 914 35.53 -13.02 22.28
C ALA A 914 35.79 -12.17 23.53
N ASP A 915 36.75 -11.25 23.52
CA ASP A 915 36.99 -10.34 24.64
C ASP A 915 35.98 -9.17 24.59
N LEU A 916 35.76 -8.58 23.40
CA LEU A 916 34.80 -7.49 23.20
C LEU A 916 33.35 -7.89 23.51
N LEU A 917 32.96 -9.13 23.18
CA LEU A 917 31.60 -9.63 23.40
C LEU A 917 31.34 -10.11 24.83
N ILE A 918 32.37 -10.51 25.58
CA ILE A 918 32.18 -11.28 26.84
C ILE A 918 32.69 -10.53 28.07
N LEU A 919 33.82 -9.83 27.98
CA LEU A 919 34.39 -9.15 29.15
C LEU A 919 33.46 -8.00 29.60
N PRO A 920 33.45 -7.62 30.88
CA PRO A 920 32.84 -6.37 31.31
C PRO A 920 33.34 -5.18 30.46
N ILE A 921 32.50 -4.17 30.26
CA ILE A 921 32.88 -2.96 29.49
C ILE A 921 34.15 -2.31 30.10
N SER A 922 34.24 -2.27 31.42
CA SER A 922 35.41 -1.77 32.15
C SER A 922 36.71 -2.52 31.86
N GLU A 923 36.63 -3.83 31.62
CA GLU A 923 37.79 -4.66 31.27
C GLU A 923 38.12 -4.54 29.77
N SER A 924 37.10 -4.52 28.92
CA SER A 924 37.25 -4.31 27.47
C SER A 924 37.92 -2.96 27.18
N ALA A 925 37.57 -1.93 27.95
CA ALA A 925 38.17 -0.60 27.86
C ALA A 925 39.66 -0.57 28.20
N ASN A 926 40.19 -1.54 28.95
CA ASN A 926 41.63 -1.60 29.25
C ASN A 926 42.48 -1.76 27.98
N HIS A 927 41.92 -2.30 26.90
CA HIS A 927 42.59 -2.38 25.61
C HIS A 927 42.83 -1.01 24.96
N TRP A 928 42.12 0.04 25.41
CA TRP A 928 42.31 1.41 24.96
C TRP A 928 43.29 2.23 25.80
N ARG A 929 43.76 1.70 26.95
CA ARG A 929 44.74 2.38 27.78
C ARG A 929 46.05 2.60 27.04
N THR A 930 46.59 3.81 27.14
CA THR A 930 47.93 4.12 26.66
C THR A 930 48.96 3.47 27.61
N PRO A 931 49.96 2.70 27.13
CA PRO A 931 50.96 2.13 28.03
C PRO A 931 51.74 3.25 28.73
N GLN A 932 51.70 3.28 30.06
CA GLN A 932 52.59 4.13 30.85
C GLN A 932 54.04 3.68 30.59
N SER A 933 54.83 4.53 29.95
CA SER A 933 56.28 4.44 29.95
C SER A 933 56.77 4.35 31.40
N GLY A 934 57.59 3.34 31.70
CA GLY A 934 57.90 2.90 33.05
C GLY A 934 58.53 3.91 34.00
N ALA A 935 58.45 3.55 35.29
CA ALA A 935 59.45 3.86 36.30
C ALA A 935 60.30 2.60 36.52
#